data_AF-G3TV51-F1
#
_entry.id   AF-G3TV51-F1
#
_cell.length_a   1.000
_cell.length_b   1.000
_cell.length_c   1.000
_cell.angle_alpha   90.00
_cell.angle_beta   90.00
_cell.angle_gamma   90.00
#
_symmetry.space_group_name_H-M   'P 1'
#
loop_
_entity.id
_entity.type
_entity.pdbx_description
1 polymer ?
#
loop_
_entity_poly.entity_id
_entity_poly.type
_entity_poly.pdbx_seq_one_letter_code
_entity_poly.pdbx_strand_id
1 'polypeptide(L)'
;MGATTRLLVGIFIALLALPTKGGVLKKVIRHKRQSGVNLTLPEENQPVVFNHVYNIKLPMGSQCSVDLESAGVEKDLAPQSEPSESFQEQTVDGENQIVFTHRINIPRRACGCAAAPDIKELLSRLEELESLVSSLREQCTTGASCCPQSAEGRLDTRPFCSGRGNFSTEGCGCVCEPGWKGPNCSEPECPGNCHLRGQCIEGQCVCPEGFTGEDCSQLACPSDCNDQGKCVNGVCVCFEGYAGADCSQEVCPVPCSKEHGRCVDGRCVCKDGFAGDDCNEPLCLNNCYNRGRCVENECVCDEGFTGQDCSELTCPRDCFDRGRCLNGTCSCEEGFTGEDCGQLTCPNACRGQGRCEEGQCVCDEGFAGADCSEKRCPADCHNHGRCVAGQCECDDGFTGPECGELKCPNDCSHHGRCVNGQCVCDEGYTGEDCSQRRCPNDCNSRGRCVQGKCECEQGFQGYDCGEMSCPSDCHQRGHCVNGMCVCDDGYTGEDCRDLRCPKDCSNRGHCADGQCVCEDGFTGPDCAELSCLNDCHQQGRCVNGQCVCHEGFMGRDCKEQRCPDDCNGRGRCVDGQCICHEGFTGLDCGQRSCPNDCSNWGECVSGRCICNEGHAGEDCSEVSPPKDLVVTEVTEETVNLAWDNEMRVTEYLIMYTPTHAGGLEMQFRVPGNKTSATIRELEPGVEYLIRVFAILENKRSIPVSARVATYLPTPEGLKFKSIKETSVEVEWDPLDIAFETWEIIFRNMNKEDEGEITKSLRRPETTYQQTGLAPGQEYEISLHIVKNNTRGPGLKRVTTTRKYHFNAVDTMIKLIKPYVHILPSSEPIHR
;
A
#
# COMPACT_ATOMS: atom_id res chain seq x y z
N MET A 1 1.65 58.36 7.02
CA MET A 1 2.73 58.90 6.14
C MET A 1 3.78 57.81 6.00
N GLY A 2 4.22 57.31 4.85
CA GLY A 2 3.74 57.33 3.45
C GLY A 2 4.06 55.94 2.83
N ALA A 3 3.41 55.45 1.77
CA ALA A 3 3.69 55.72 0.33
C ALA A 3 5.19 55.54 -0.03
N THR A 4 5.64 54.75 -1.03
CA THR A 4 5.03 54.26 -2.31
C THR A 4 5.60 52.88 -2.75
N THR A 5 4.84 51.87 -3.17
CA THR A 5 4.33 51.55 -4.55
C THR A 5 5.31 51.43 -5.74
N ARG A 6 5.55 50.18 -6.22
CA ARG A 6 5.55 49.67 -7.63
C ARG A 6 5.39 48.14 -7.57
N LEU A 7 4.51 47.38 -8.26
CA LEU A 7 3.56 47.57 -9.38
C LEU A 7 4.13 47.41 -10.81
N LEU A 8 3.74 46.32 -11.51
CA LEU A 8 3.34 46.15 -12.93
C LEU A 8 3.13 44.62 -13.20
N VAL A 9 1.89 44.11 -13.45
CA VAL A 9 1.18 43.92 -14.76
C VAL A 9 1.53 42.58 -15.46
N GLY A 10 0.58 41.79 -16.02
CA GLY A 10 -0.87 41.98 -16.23
C GLY A 10 -1.65 40.64 -16.43
N ILE A 11 -3.00 40.63 -16.46
CA ILE A 11 -3.91 40.87 -17.62
C ILE A 11 -4.10 39.59 -18.48
N PHE A 12 -5.29 39.09 -18.88
CA PHE A 12 -6.73 39.39 -18.68
C PHE A 12 -7.53 38.05 -18.89
N ILE A 13 -8.59 37.70 -18.12
CA ILE A 13 -10.03 37.93 -18.36
C ILE A 13 -10.71 37.11 -19.51
N ALA A 14 -11.80 36.40 -19.13
CA ALA A 14 -12.99 35.99 -19.92
C ALA A 14 -12.89 34.87 -21.00
N LEU A 15 -13.98 34.20 -21.44
CA LEU A 15 -15.33 33.89 -20.88
C LEU A 15 -15.98 32.75 -21.73
N LEU A 16 -16.93 32.02 -21.15
CA LEU A 16 -18.10 31.32 -21.77
C LEU A 16 -18.10 30.97 -23.28
N ALA A 17 -18.25 29.68 -23.62
CA ALA A 17 -19.52 29.12 -24.15
C ALA A 17 -19.42 27.62 -24.56
N LEU A 18 -20.52 26.87 -24.37
CA LEU A 18 -20.76 25.53 -24.95
C LEU A 18 -21.22 25.66 -26.43
N PRO A 19 -21.03 24.65 -27.31
CA PRO A 19 -22.12 23.68 -27.51
C PRO A 19 -21.74 22.24 -27.96
N THR A 20 -22.30 21.26 -27.24
CA THR A 20 -22.97 20.02 -27.72
C THR A 20 -22.47 19.17 -28.92
N LYS A 21 -22.55 17.84 -28.74
CA LYS A 21 -22.53 16.72 -29.74
C LYS A 21 -21.14 16.30 -30.26
N GLY A 22 -20.85 15.02 -30.50
CA GLY A 22 -21.60 13.81 -30.14
C GLY A 22 -21.39 12.60 -31.06
N GLY A 23 -20.68 11.57 -30.58
CA GLY A 23 -20.53 10.25 -31.23
C GLY A 23 -19.65 10.22 -32.50
N VAL A 24 -19.53 9.11 -33.25
CA VAL A 24 -20.10 7.75 -33.02
C VAL A 24 -19.41 6.69 -33.91
N LEU A 25 -19.12 5.47 -33.37
CA LEU A 25 -18.92 4.17 -34.10
C LEU A 25 -17.68 4.04 -35.06
N LYS A 26 -17.19 2.86 -35.51
CA LYS A 26 -17.37 1.41 -35.20
C LYS A 26 -16.23 0.54 -35.79
N LYS A 27 -16.00 -0.66 -35.21
CA LYS A 27 -15.54 -1.93 -35.87
C LYS A 27 -14.09 -1.97 -36.44
N VAL A 28 -13.42 -3.10 -36.72
CA VAL A 28 -13.70 -4.56 -36.56
C VAL A 28 -12.36 -5.32 -36.30
N ILE A 29 -12.19 -6.06 -35.20
CA ILE A 29 -12.35 -7.53 -35.01
C ILE A 29 -11.22 -8.44 -35.59
N ARG A 30 -10.61 -9.26 -34.70
CA ARG A 30 -9.85 -10.53 -34.92
C ARG A 30 -8.49 -10.42 -35.66
N HIS A 31 -7.55 -11.39 -35.57
CA HIS A 31 -7.47 -12.70 -34.89
C HIS A 31 -5.99 -13.10 -34.72
N LYS A 32 -5.60 -13.85 -33.66
CA LYS A 32 -4.91 -15.17 -33.79
C LYS A 32 -4.64 -15.87 -32.45
N ARG A 33 -4.23 -17.14 -32.53
CA ARG A 33 -3.70 -17.99 -31.45
C ARG A 33 -2.40 -18.67 -31.94
N GLN A 34 -1.33 -18.53 -31.16
CA GLN A 34 -0.12 -19.36 -30.99
C GLN A 34 0.54 -20.15 -32.16
N SER A 35 1.84 -19.87 -32.36
CA SER A 35 3.00 -20.81 -32.39
C SER A 35 3.24 -21.85 -33.51
N GLY A 36 4.54 -22.04 -33.85
CA GLY A 36 5.11 -23.19 -34.61
C GLY A 36 5.13 -23.01 -36.15
N VAL A 37 6.25 -22.96 -36.92
CA VAL A 37 7.66 -23.40 -36.81
C VAL A 37 7.79 -24.94 -36.90
N ASN A 38 8.47 -25.58 -37.89
CA ASN A 38 9.46 -25.09 -38.86
C ASN A 38 9.48 -25.80 -40.25
N LEU A 39 10.31 -25.24 -41.15
CA LEU A 39 10.81 -25.64 -42.49
C LEU A 39 11.16 -27.15 -42.70
N THR A 40 11.28 -27.73 -43.92
CA THR A 40 11.89 -27.19 -45.19
C THR A 40 11.36 -27.89 -46.48
N LEU A 41 11.66 -27.31 -47.65
CA LEU A 41 11.26 -27.69 -49.04
C LEU A 41 12.40 -28.44 -49.83
N PRO A 42 12.22 -29.05 -51.03
CA PRO A 42 11.51 -28.51 -52.22
C PRO A 42 10.72 -29.46 -53.18
N GLU A 43 10.16 -28.79 -54.20
CA GLU A 43 9.62 -29.16 -55.53
C GLU A 43 10.18 -30.42 -56.26
N GLU A 44 9.53 -30.98 -57.29
CA GLU A 44 8.13 -30.98 -57.79
C GLU A 44 8.04 -32.05 -58.91
N ASN A 45 7.02 -32.93 -58.91
CA ASN A 45 6.19 -33.36 -60.06
C ASN A 45 5.32 -34.61 -59.76
N GLN A 46 4.31 -34.84 -60.61
CA GLN A 46 3.30 -35.91 -60.53
C GLN A 46 3.81 -37.28 -61.03
N PRO A 47 2.99 -38.37 -61.00
CA PRO A 47 2.26 -38.99 -59.88
C PRO A 47 2.59 -40.51 -59.81
N VAL A 48 1.83 -41.32 -59.04
CA VAL A 48 1.31 -42.66 -59.46
C VAL A 48 0.48 -43.29 -58.34
N VAL A 49 -0.55 -44.07 -58.71
CA VAL A 49 -1.46 -44.79 -57.80
C VAL A 49 -1.02 -46.25 -57.65
N PHE A 50 -1.04 -46.79 -56.43
CA PHE A 50 -1.25 -48.23 -56.21
C PHE A 50 -2.20 -48.48 -55.04
N ASN A 51 -2.96 -49.56 -55.16
CA ASN A 51 -4.05 -49.97 -54.27
C ASN A 51 -3.67 -51.29 -53.59
N HIS A 52 -4.06 -51.53 -52.33
CA HIS A 52 -3.82 -52.82 -51.68
C HIS A 52 -4.88 -53.21 -50.65
N VAL A 53 -5.28 -54.48 -50.72
CA VAL A 53 -6.22 -55.15 -49.81
C VAL A 53 -5.51 -56.36 -49.20
N TYR A 54 -5.83 -56.70 -47.95
CA TYR A 54 -5.50 -57.99 -47.33
C TYR A 54 -6.71 -58.54 -46.56
N ASN A 55 -6.84 -59.86 -46.53
CA ASN A 55 -8.02 -60.58 -46.03
C ASN A 55 -7.66 -62.05 -45.71
N ILE A 56 -8.55 -62.80 -45.05
CA ILE A 56 -8.56 -64.27 -44.80
C ILE A 56 -7.38 -64.74 -43.87
N LYS A 57 -7.50 -65.67 -42.90
CA LYS A 57 -8.37 -66.87 -42.76
C LYS A 57 -8.81 -67.22 -41.32
N LEU A 58 -9.93 -67.96 -41.27
CA LEU A 58 -10.51 -68.67 -40.11
C LEU A 58 -9.82 -70.02 -39.83
N PRO A 59 -10.11 -70.66 -38.68
CA PRO A 59 -10.87 -71.92 -38.73
C PRO A 59 -12.06 -71.98 -37.75
N MET A 60 -12.88 -73.03 -37.85
CA MET A 60 -14.15 -73.20 -37.11
C MET A 60 -14.17 -74.44 -36.22
N GLY A 61 -14.89 -74.35 -35.10
CA GLY A 61 -15.44 -75.48 -34.35
C GLY A 61 -15.70 -75.14 -32.87
N SER A 62 -16.55 -75.83 -32.10
CA SER A 62 -17.72 -76.68 -32.38
C SER A 62 -18.09 -77.43 -31.09
N GLN A 63 -19.21 -77.05 -30.47
CA GLN A 63 -20.07 -77.88 -29.59
C GLN A 63 -19.49 -78.46 -28.26
N CYS A 64 -20.43 -78.64 -27.32
CA CYS A 64 -20.35 -79.45 -26.10
C CYS A 64 -19.41 -79.00 -24.95
N SER A 65 -20.03 -78.62 -23.84
CA SER A 65 -19.47 -78.71 -22.48
C SER A 65 -20.52 -79.36 -21.56
N VAL A 66 -20.09 -80.25 -20.66
CA VAL A 66 -20.97 -80.92 -19.70
C VAL A 66 -20.22 -81.11 -18.36
N ASP A 67 -20.94 -80.83 -17.28
CA ASP A 67 -20.78 -81.32 -15.90
C ASP A 67 -19.55 -81.01 -15.01
N LEU A 68 -19.91 -80.41 -13.86
CA LEU A 68 -19.51 -80.72 -12.48
C LEU A 68 -18.32 -80.01 -11.79
N GLU A 69 -18.41 -80.02 -10.46
CA GLU A 69 -17.78 -79.10 -9.50
C GLU A 69 -16.58 -79.74 -8.76
N SER A 70 -15.60 -78.93 -8.31
CA SER A 70 -15.16 -78.86 -6.88
C SER A 70 -13.79 -78.18 -6.65
N ALA A 71 -13.77 -77.26 -5.68
CA ALA A 71 -12.68 -76.96 -4.72
C ALA A 71 -11.20 -76.75 -5.17
N GLY A 72 -10.74 -75.49 -5.06
CA GLY A 72 -9.56 -75.18 -4.22
C GLY A 72 -8.21 -74.83 -4.87
N VAL A 73 -7.60 -73.75 -4.34
CA VAL A 73 -6.17 -73.34 -4.44
C VAL A 73 -5.70 -72.70 -5.76
N GLU A 74 -5.51 -71.38 -5.69
CA GLU A 74 -4.64 -70.47 -6.46
C GLU A 74 -4.63 -70.42 -8.02
N LYS A 75 -4.64 -69.15 -8.49
CA LYS A 75 -4.25 -68.58 -9.79
C LYS A 75 -5.24 -68.47 -10.97
N ASP A 76 -5.12 -67.29 -11.58
CA ASP A 76 -5.47 -66.85 -12.94
C ASP A 76 -6.95 -66.81 -13.36
N LEU A 77 -7.22 -66.00 -14.41
CA LEU A 77 -8.54 -65.45 -14.76
C LEU A 77 -9.13 -66.06 -16.06
N ALA A 78 -10.45 -65.90 -16.27
CA ALA A 78 -11.23 -65.74 -17.54
C ALA A 78 -12.69 -66.32 -17.41
N PRO A 79 -13.60 -66.33 -18.43
CA PRO A 79 -14.88 -65.57 -18.31
C PRO A 79 -16.14 -66.22 -19.00
N GLN A 80 -17.10 -65.38 -19.44
CA GLN A 80 -18.21 -65.60 -20.41
C GLN A 80 -19.54 -66.15 -19.84
N SER A 81 -20.72 -66.00 -20.48
CA SER A 81 -21.12 -65.71 -21.90
C SER A 81 -22.50 -64.97 -21.94
N GLU A 82 -23.25 -64.56 -23.00
CA GLU A 82 -23.18 -64.34 -24.49
C GLU A 82 -24.62 -63.84 -24.93
N PRO A 83 -25.05 -63.64 -26.21
CA PRO A 83 -24.42 -63.20 -27.48
C PRO A 83 -25.22 -62.13 -28.31
N SER A 84 -24.61 -61.53 -29.37
CA SER A 84 -25.10 -61.44 -30.79
C SER A 84 -24.50 -60.28 -31.65
N GLU A 85 -24.46 -60.43 -32.99
CA GLU A 85 -23.57 -59.70 -33.95
C GLU A 85 -24.28 -58.83 -35.04
N SER A 86 -23.53 -57.93 -35.74
CA SER A 86 -23.38 -57.87 -37.24
C SER A 86 -22.76 -56.55 -37.82
N PHE A 87 -22.18 -56.62 -39.04
CA PHE A 87 -21.43 -55.58 -39.85
C PHE A 87 -21.44 -56.02 -41.36
N GLN A 88 -21.18 -55.24 -42.45
CA GLN A 88 -20.94 -53.81 -42.75
C GLN A 88 -21.43 -53.43 -44.19
N GLU A 89 -20.62 -52.73 -45.02
CA GLU A 89 -20.91 -52.15 -46.37
C GLU A 89 -20.08 -52.77 -47.52
N GLN A 90 -20.46 -52.50 -48.79
CA GLN A 90 -19.51 -52.04 -49.82
C GLN A 90 -20.18 -51.33 -51.03
N THR A 91 -19.38 -50.61 -51.84
CA THR A 91 -19.77 -49.71 -52.95
C THR A 91 -18.91 -49.89 -54.20
N VAL A 92 -19.49 -49.69 -55.40
CA VAL A 92 -18.83 -49.42 -56.72
C VAL A 92 -19.91 -48.80 -57.66
N ASP A 93 -19.64 -48.09 -58.76
CA ASP A 93 -18.85 -46.86 -59.07
C ASP A 93 -19.06 -46.55 -60.58
N GLY A 94 -18.79 -45.31 -61.02
CA GLY A 94 -18.71 -44.92 -62.43
C GLY A 94 -19.94 -44.20 -63.01
N GLU A 95 -19.88 -42.94 -63.43
CA GLU A 95 -18.77 -41.97 -63.37
C GLU A 95 -18.89 -41.10 -62.11
N ASN A 96 -17.77 -40.89 -61.42
CA ASN A 96 -17.63 -41.04 -59.96
C ASN A 96 -18.45 -40.12 -59.03
N GLN A 97 -19.78 -40.21 -59.10
CA GLN A 97 -20.62 -40.45 -57.93
C GLN A 97 -20.07 -41.72 -57.23
N ILE A 98 -20.01 -41.83 -55.90
CA ILE A 98 -21.16 -42.29 -55.10
C ILE A 98 -20.93 -42.03 -53.60
N VAL A 99 -21.96 -41.49 -52.98
CA VAL A 99 -22.47 -41.68 -51.60
C VAL A 99 -21.62 -42.44 -50.56
N PHE A 100 -21.38 -41.79 -49.41
CA PHE A 100 -21.08 -42.47 -48.14
C PHE A 100 -22.39 -42.76 -47.37
N THR A 101 -22.85 -44.01 -47.33
CA THR A 101 -24.14 -44.37 -46.68
C THR A 101 -23.91 -45.11 -45.37
N HIS A 102 -23.66 -44.36 -44.28
CA HIS A 102 -23.64 -44.96 -42.94
C HIS A 102 -25.03 -45.53 -42.60
N ARG A 103 -25.17 -46.86 -42.51
CA ARG A 103 -26.36 -47.52 -41.95
C ARG A 103 -25.98 -48.65 -40.99
N ILE A 104 -26.14 -48.37 -39.70
CA ILE A 104 -26.37 -49.38 -38.67
C ILE A 104 -27.74 -50.01 -38.98
N ASN A 105 -27.86 -51.35 -38.92
CA ASN A 105 -29.16 -52.00 -38.98
C ASN A 105 -29.15 -53.37 -38.28
N ILE A 106 -30.16 -53.62 -37.44
CA ILE A 106 -30.36 -54.87 -36.70
C ILE A 106 -31.48 -55.66 -37.39
N PRO A 107 -31.24 -56.90 -37.84
CA PRO A 107 -32.16 -57.98 -37.47
C PRO A 107 -31.52 -59.37 -37.31
N ARG A 108 -32.28 -60.28 -36.66
CA ARG A 108 -31.92 -61.70 -36.48
C ARG A 108 -32.30 -62.54 -37.71
N ARG A 109 -31.45 -63.55 -38.00
CA ARG A 109 -31.74 -64.82 -38.74
C ARG A 109 -32.22 -64.73 -40.20
N ALA A 110 -31.38 -65.21 -41.14
CA ALA A 110 -31.69 -66.37 -42.00
C ALA A 110 -30.47 -66.83 -42.83
N CYS A 111 -30.47 -68.10 -43.24
CA CYS A 111 -29.36 -68.84 -43.84
C CYS A 111 -28.99 -68.48 -45.30
N GLY A 112 -27.72 -68.72 -45.65
CA GLY A 112 -27.39 -69.83 -46.58
C GLY A 112 -26.95 -69.47 -48.01
N CYS A 113 -25.65 -69.61 -48.28
CA CYS A 113 -25.04 -69.47 -49.62
C CYS A 113 -24.97 -70.81 -50.39
N ALA A 114 -24.89 -70.76 -51.73
CA ALA A 114 -24.15 -71.71 -52.56
C ALA A 114 -23.89 -71.13 -53.98
N ALA A 115 -22.82 -71.54 -54.67
CA ALA A 115 -22.48 -71.11 -56.03
C ALA A 115 -21.74 -72.19 -56.82
N ALA A 116 -21.97 -72.29 -58.14
CA ALA A 116 -21.12 -72.99 -59.12
C ALA A 116 -21.48 -72.58 -60.58
N PRO A 117 -20.55 -72.63 -61.56
CA PRO A 117 -20.78 -72.18 -62.95
C PRO A 117 -20.66 -73.31 -64.01
N ASP A 118 -20.98 -73.01 -65.28
CA ASP A 118 -20.07 -73.30 -66.42
C ASP A 118 -20.40 -72.41 -67.65
N ILE A 119 -19.40 -72.04 -68.45
CA ILE A 119 -19.55 -71.23 -69.67
C ILE A 119 -19.22 -72.11 -70.89
N LYS A 120 -20.18 -72.97 -71.24
CA LYS A 120 -20.07 -73.86 -72.41
C LYS A 120 -21.35 -73.95 -73.26
N GLU A 121 -22.48 -73.50 -72.74
CA GLU A 121 -23.79 -73.51 -73.42
C GLU A 121 -24.03 -72.25 -74.30
N LEU A 122 -23.14 -71.26 -74.23
CA LEU A 122 -23.29 -69.96 -74.91
C LEU A 122 -22.91 -69.95 -76.39
N LEU A 123 -22.27 -71.01 -76.92
CA LEU A 123 -21.79 -71.05 -78.31
C LEU A 123 -22.65 -71.92 -79.25
N SER A 124 -23.42 -72.89 -78.76
CA SER A 124 -24.25 -73.75 -79.62
C SER A 124 -25.60 -73.14 -80.00
N ARG A 125 -26.18 -72.29 -79.14
CA ARG A 125 -27.52 -71.70 -79.37
C ARG A 125 -27.57 -70.55 -80.40
N LEU A 126 -26.43 -69.99 -80.79
CA LEU A 126 -26.40 -68.84 -81.70
C LEU A 126 -26.62 -69.24 -83.18
N GLU A 127 -26.16 -70.42 -83.60
CA GLU A 127 -26.24 -70.86 -85.00
C GLU A 127 -27.63 -71.40 -85.40
N GLU A 128 -28.43 -71.90 -84.45
CA GLU A 128 -29.78 -72.44 -84.76
C GLU A 128 -30.85 -71.34 -84.96
N LEU A 129 -30.66 -70.15 -84.36
CA LEU A 129 -31.71 -69.12 -84.29
C LEU A 129 -31.89 -68.30 -85.58
N GLU A 130 -30.83 -68.05 -86.35
CA GLU A 130 -30.95 -67.30 -87.62
C GLU A 130 -31.78 -68.07 -88.68
N SER A 131 -31.72 -69.40 -88.65
CA SER A 131 -32.43 -70.29 -89.58
C SER A 131 -33.96 -70.20 -89.43
N LEU A 132 -34.46 -70.18 -88.19
CA LEU A 132 -35.90 -70.27 -87.91
C LEU A 132 -36.68 -69.00 -88.25
N VAL A 133 -36.09 -67.81 -88.04
CA VAL A 133 -36.79 -66.51 -88.21
C VAL A 133 -37.17 -66.25 -89.67
N SER A 134 -36.43 -66.81 -90.63
CA SER A 134 -36.69 -66.60 -92.06
C SER A 134 -38.00 -67.23 -92.55
N SER A 135 -38.48 -68.32 -91.93
CA SER A 135 -39.69 -69.03 -92.38
C SER A 135 -41.00 -68.42 -91.88
N LEU A 136 -40.99 -67.74 -90.72
CA LEU A 136 -42.19 -67.16 -90.11
C LEU A 136 -42.74 -65.95 -90.89
N ARG A 137 -41.93 -65.35 -91.76
CA ARG A 137 -42.27 -64.14 -92.53
C ARG A 137 -43.37 -64.35 -93.57
N GLU A 138 -43.65 -65.58 -93.98
CA GLU A 138 -44.46 -65.89 -95.16
C GLU A 138 -45.93 -66.24 -94.86
N GLN A 139 -46.32 -66.43 -93.58
CA GLN A 139 -47.63 -67.00 -93.21
C GLN A 139 -48.70 -66.00 -92.72
N CYS A 140 -48.38 -64.72 -92.52
CA CYS A 140 -49.27 -63.76 -91.83
C CYS A 140 -50.03 -62.76 -92.74
N THR A 141 -50.10 -62.98 -94.05
CA THR A 141 -50.51 -61.94 -95.03
C THR A 141 -51.96 -61.99 -95.52
N THR A 142 -52.80 -62.93 -95.07
CA THR A 142 -54.21 -63.07 -95.50
C THR A 142 -55.15 -63.37 -94.33
N GLY A 143 -55.80 -62.35 -93.76
CA GLY A 143 -56.63 -62.48 -92.55
C GLY A 143 -58.12 -62.20 -92.73
N ALA A 144 -58.97 -62.82 -91.88
CA ALA A 144 -60.39 -62.47 -91.72
C ALA A 144 -61.04 -63.08 -90.45
N SER A 145 -60.72 -62.60 -89.23
CA SER A 145 -61.63 -62.64 -88.06
C SER A 145 -61.03 -61.92 -86.83
N CYS A 146 -61.50 -60.71 -86.52
CA CYS A 146 -61.35 -60.03 -85.21
C CYS A 146 -62.18 -58.73 -85.17
N CYS A 147 -62.17 -58.03 -84.03
CA CYS A 147 -62.99 -56.88 -83.67
C CYS A 147 -63.10 -55.77 -84.75
N PRO A 148 -64.27 -55.11 -84.90
CA PRO A 148 -64.51 -54.12 -85.96
C PRO A 148 -63.95 -52.72 -85.63
N GLN A 149 -62.63 -52.57 -85.70
CA GLN A 149 -61.95 -51.30 -85.97
C GLN A 149 -60.56 -51.55 -86.57
N SER A 150 -60.03 -50.56 -87.29
CA SER A 150 -58.97 -50.73 -88.30
C SER A 150 -57.68 -51.42 -87.80
N ALA A 151 -57.05 -52.16 -88.72
CA ALA A 151 -55.64 -52.56 -88.62
C ALA A 151 -54.74 -51.30 -88.47
N GLU A 152 -53.54 -51.35 -87.90
CA GLU A 152 -52.51 -52.41 -88.04
C GLU A 152 -52.45 -53.40 -86.87
N GLY A 153 -52.72 -54.69 -87.15
CA GLY A 153 -52.69 -55.75 -86.15
C GLY A 153 -51.42 -56.61 -86.24
N ARG A 154 -50.57 -56.57 -85.20
CA ARG A 154 -49.73 -57.72 -84.85
C ARG A 154 -50.46 -58.53 -83.78
N LEU A 155 -50.94 -59.71 -84.15
CA LEU A 155 -51.59 -60.66 -83.24
C LEU A 155 -50.55 -61.41 -82.41
N ASP A 156 -50.01 -60.75 -81.38
CA ASP A 156 -49.42 -61.43 -80.23
C ASP A 156 -50.45 -61.47 -79.08
N THR A 157 -50.48 -62.57 -78.33
CA THR A 157 -51.42 -62.79 -77.22
C THR A 157 -51.08 -61.90 -76.02
N ARG A 158 -51.60 -60.68 -76.01
CA ARG A 158 -51.48 -59.74 -74.88
C ARG A 158 -52.37 -60.15 -73.70
N PRO A 159 -51.94 -59.93 -72.43
CA PRO A 159 -52.80 -59.23 -71.49
C PRO A 159 -52.87 -57.76 -71.96
N PHE A 160 -54.02 -57.31 -72.49
CA PHE A 160 -54.15 -56.05 -73.23
C PHE A 160 -53.87 -54.77 -72.39
N CYS A 161 -53.66 -54.95 -71.08
CA CYS A 161 -53.64 -53.94 -70.03
C CYS A 161 -52.27 -53.84 -69.32
N SER A 162 -51.19 -53.90 -70.11
CA SER A 162 -49.79 -53.73 -69.66
C SER A 162 -49.33 -54.59 -68.47
N GLY A 163 -50.04 -55.69 -68.18
CA GLY A 163 -49.79 -56.58 -67.04
C GLY A 163 -50.22 -56.03 -65.67
N ARG A 164 -50.94 -54.90 -65.61
CA ARG A 164 -51.38 -54.21 -64.36
C ARG A 164 -52.89 -53.93 -64.35
N GLY A 165 -53.65 -54.87 -64.89
CA GLY A 165 -55.08 -54.77 -65.09
C GLY A 165 -55.62 -55.93 -65.91
N ASN A 166 -56.93 -56.11 -65.89
CA ASN A 166 -57.63 -57.17 -66.62
C ASN A 166 -58.45 -56.58 -67.78
N PHE A 167 -58.53 -57.30 -68.90
CA PHE A 167 -59.24 -56.83 -70.10
C PHE A 167 -60.70 -57.29 -70.08
N SER A 168 -61.64 -56.34 -70.11
CA SER A 168 -63.07 -56.64 -70.17
C SER A 168 -63.52 -56.79 -71.62
N THR A 169 -63.97 -57.99 -71.98
CA THR A 169 -64.58 -58.28 -73.29
C THR A 169 -65.99 -57.71 -73.45
N GLU A 170 -66.68 -57.36 -72.35
CA GLU A 170 -67.98 -56.67 -72.39
C GLU A 170 -67.83 -55.15 -72.56
N GLY A 171 -66.69 -54.58 -72.14
CA GLY A 171 -66.39 -53.14 -72.25
C GLY A 171 -65.40 -52.76 -73.36
N CYS A 172 -64.78 -53.73 -74.04
CA CYS A 172 -63.68 -53.53 -75.01
C CYS A 172 -62.53 -52.64 -74.48
N GLY A 173 -62.19 -52.79 -73.20
CA GLY A 173 -61.22 -51.93 -72.52
C GLY A 173 -60.64 -52.55 -71.25
N CYS A 174 -59.67 -51.87 -70.64
CA CYS A 174 -58.94 -52.34 -69.48
C CYS A 174 -59.51 -51.82 -68.16
N VAL A 175 -59.53 -52.69 -67.15
CA VAL A 175 -59.80 -52.34 -65.75
C VAL A 175 -58.50 -52.50 -64.97
N CYS A 176 -58.02 -51.40 -64.38
CA CYS A 176 -56.67 -51.31 -63.83
C CYS A 176 -56.57 -51.69 -62.35
N GLU A 177 -55.38 -52.10 -61.93
CA GLU A 177 -55.03 -52.30 -60.52
C GLU A 177 -54.88 -50.94 -59.80
N PRO A 178 -55.10 -50.86 -58.47
CA PRO A 178 -54.98 -49.62 -57.72
C PRO A 178 -53.61 -48.95 -57.91
N GLY A 179 -53.62 -47.63 -58.13
CA GLY A 179 -52.40 -46.87 -58.46
C GLY A 179 -52.05 -46.86 -59.96
N TRP A 180 -52.90 -47.39 -60.84
CA TRP A 180 -52.72 -47.36 -62.30
C TRP A 180 -53.98 -46.93 -63.04
N LYS A 181 -53.81 -46.15 -64.11
CA LYS A 181 -54.87 -45.58 -64.95
C LYS A 181 -54.49 -45.54 -66.43
N GLY A 182 -55.34 -44.91 -67.24
CA GLY A 182 -55.22 -44.85 -68.70
C GLY A 182 -55.83 -46.07 -69.40
N PRO A 183 -56.08 -46.01 -70.72
CA PRO A 183 -56.88 -46.99 -71.47
C PRO A 183 -56.28 -48.41 -71.53
N ASN A 184 -55.02 -48.57 -71.15
CA ASN A 184 -54.30 -49.84 -71.07
C ASN A 184 -53.51 -50.02 -69.75
N CYS A 185 -53.83 -49.26 -68.70
CA CYS A 185 -53.21 -49.37 -67.37
C CYS A 185 -51.68 -49.14 -67.34
N SER A 186 -51.18 -48.20 -68.14
CA SER A 186 -49.74 -47.86 -68.24
C SER A 186 -49.33 -46.58 -67.52
N GLU A 187 -50.29 -45.79 -67.03
CA GLU A 187 -50.02 -44.53 -66.32
C GLU A 187 -50.12 -44.75 -64.80
N PRO A 188 -49.11 -44.38 -63.99
CA PRO A 188 -49.27 -44.41 -62.53
C PRO A 188 -50.24 -43.31 -62.08
N GLU A 189 -51.06 -43.62 -61.08
CA GLU A 189 -52.03 -42.70 -60.49
C GLU A 189 -51.43 -42.03 -59.24
N CYS A 190 -50.99 -40.77 -59.37
CA CYS A 190 -50.48 -40.00 -58.25
C CYS A 190 -51.56 -39.69 -57.18
N PRO A 191 -51.21 -39.65 -55.88
CA PRO A 191 -52.12 -39.27 -54.80
C PRO A 191 -52.89 -37.99 -55.08
N GLY A 192 -54.22 -38.03 -54.91
CA GLY A 192 -55.10 -36.86 -55.07
C GLY A 192 -55.06 -36.17 -56.45
N ASN A 193 -54.47 -36.79 -57.48
CA ASN A 193 -54.04 -36.09 -58.72
C ASN A 193 -53.27 -34.79 -58.43
N CYS A 194 -52.39 -34.82 -57.41
CA CYS A 194 -51.57 -33.69 -56.96
C CYS A 194 -52.36 -32.41 -56.66
N HIS A 195 -53.61 -32.57 -56.19
CA HIS A 195 -54.59 -31.53 -55.91
C HIS A 195 -54.82 -30.53 -57.07
N LEU A 196 -54.53 -30.96 -58.31
CA LEU A 196 -54.48 -30.12 -59.53
C LEU A 196 -53.49 -28.93 -59.43
N ARG A 197 -52.47 -29.04 -58.58
CA ARG A 197 -51.44 -28.01 -58.35
C ARG A 197 -50.02 -28.51 -58.62
N GLY A 198 -49.70 -29.74 -58.20
CA GLY A 198 -48.41 -30.38 -58.47
C GLY A 198 -48.36 -31.10 -59.81
N GLN A 199 -47.15 -31.40 -60.28
CA GLN A 199 -46.92 -32.24 -61.45
C GLN A 199 -46.71 -33.69 -61.02
N CYS A 200 -47.51 -34.61 -61.57
CA CYS A 200 -47.38 -36.04 -61.35
C CYS A 200 -46.21 -36.61 -62.16
N ILE A 201 -45.20 -37.18 -61.50
CA ILE A 201 -44.02 -37.78 -62.10
C ILE A 201 -43.77 -39.14 -61.43
N GLU A 202 -43.77 -40.22 -62.23
CA GLU A 202 -43.53 -41.61 -61.78
C GLU A 202 -44.39 -42.10 -60.59
N GLY A 203 -45.56 -41.49 -60.37
CA GLY A 203 -46.48 -41.81 -59.27
C GLY A 203 -46.33 -40.93 -58.03
N GLN A 204 -45.33 -40.03 -57.99
CA GLN A 204 -45.13 -39.04 -56.94
C GLN A 204 -45.52 -37.64 -57.42
N CYS A 205 -46.05 -36.81 -56.52
CA CYS A 205 -46.37 -35.41 -56.82
C CYS A 205 -45.18 -34.49 -56.54
N VAL A 206 -44.73 -33.76 -57.56
CA VAL A 206 -43.78 -32.65 -57.42
C VAL A 206 -44.57 -31.36 -57.22
N CYS A 207 -44.41 -30.74 -56.05
CA CYS A 207 -45.20 -29.58 -55.64
C CYS A 207 -44.57 -28.25 -56.12
N PRO A 208 -45.38 -27.22 -56.44
CA PRO A 208 -44.86 -25.87 -56.69
C PRO A 208 -44.30 -25.24 -55.41
N GLU A 209 -43.49 -24.19 -55.55
CA GLU A 209 -43.03 -23.39 -54.41
C GLU A 209 -44.21 -22.95 -53.54
N GLY A 210 -44.08 -23.14 -52.22
CA GLY A 210 -45.15 -22.88 -51.25
C GLY A 210 -46.10 -24.05 -50.99
N PHE A 211 -45.94 -25.21 -51.65
CA PHE A 211 -46.75 -26.42 -51.39
C PHE A 211 -45.89 -27.66 -51.08
N THR A 212 -46.46 -28.59 -50.31
CA THR A 212 -45.81 -29.84 -49.85
C THR A 212 -46.84 -30.94 -49.56
N GLY A 213 -46.37 -32.12 -49.15
CA GLY A 213 -47.17 -33.32 -48.90
C GLY A 213 -47.38 -34.19 -50.15
N GLU A 214 -47.76 -35.46 -49.94
CA GLU A 214 -47.78 -36.50 -50.99
C GLU A 214 -48.72 -36.21 -52.18
N ASP A 215 -49.75 -35.37 -51.97
CA ASP A 215 -50.68 -34.89 -53.00
C ASP A 215 -50.59 -33.37 -53.24
N CYS A 216 -49.60 -32.67 -52.69
CA CYS A 216 -49.47 -31.21 -52.74
C CYS A 216 -50.67 -30.40 -52.18
N SER A 217 -51.49 -30.99 -51.31
CA SER A 217 -52.58 -30.28 -50.62
C SER A 217 -52.10 -29.28 -49.56
N GLN A 218 -50.91 -29.50 -48.98
CA GLN A 218 -50.42 -28.75 -47.82
C GLN A 218 -49.60 -27.54 -48.24
N LEU A 219 -49.69 -26.45 -47.49
CA LEU A 219 -48.82 -25.28 -47.69
C LEU A 219 -47.47 -25.52 -47.00
N ALA A 220 -46.37 -25.33 -47.73
CA ALA A 220 -45.02 -25.43 -47.19
C ALA A 220 -44.71 -24.22 -46.30
N CYS A 221 -44.11 -24.48 -45.13
CA CYS A 221 -43.71 -23.42 -44.21
C CYS A 221 -42.29 -22.90 -44.49
N PRO A 222 -42.00 -21.61 -44.21
CA PRO A 222 -40.65 -21.06 -44.30
C PRO A 222 -39.63 -21.86 -43.48
N SER A 223 -38.54 -22.29 -44.13
CA SER A 223 -37.42 -23.04 -43.53
C SER A 223 -37.81 -24.27 -42.68
N ASP A 224 -38.98 -24.87 -42.95
CA ASP A 224 -39.66 -25.86 -42.08
C ASP A 224 -39.67 -25.47 -40.58
N CYS A 225 -39.83 -24.17 -40.32
CA CYS A 225 -39.80 -23.56 -38.99
C CYS A 225 -38.51 -23.80 -38.18
N ASN A 226 -37.40 -24.16 -38.84
CA ASN A 226 -36.08 -24.46 -38.25
C ASN A 226 -36.12 -25.45 -37.06
N ASP A 227 -37.07 -26.40 -37.05
CA ASP A 227 -37.40 -27.28 -35.92
C ASP A 227 -37.85 -26.56 -34.62
N GLN A 228 -37.91 -25.22 -34.58
CA GLN A 228 -38.28 -24.39 -33.42
C GLN A 228 -39.72 -23.87 -33.46
N GLY A 229 -40.56 -24.45 -34.32
CA GLY A 229 -41.98 -24.13 -34.40
C GLY A 229 -42.79 -25.19 -35.12
N LYS A 230 -44.11 -25.07 -35.01
CA LYS A 230 -45.06 -25.93 -35.70
C LYS A 230 -45.60 -25.25 -36.96
N CYS A 231 -45.46 -25.90 -38.11
CA CYS A 231 -46.11 -25.46 -39.33
C CYS A 231 -47.64 -25.57 -39.21
N VAL A 232 -48.36 -24.45 -39.45
CA VAL A 232 -49.83 -24.40 -39.47
C VAL A 232 -50.27 -23.55 -40.66
N ASN A 233 -50.89 -24.18 -41.67
CA ASN A 233 -51.41 -23.51 -42.88
C ASN A 233 -50.37 -22.64 -43.62
N GLY A 234 -49.11 -23.08 -43.69
CA GLY A 234 -48.01 -22.33 -44.34
C GLY A 234 -47.39 -21.22 -43.48
N VAL A 235 -47.83 -21.07 -42.23
CA VAL A 235 -47.26 -20.13 -41.26
C VAL A 235 -46.61 -20.90 -40.11
N CYS A 236 -45.41 -20.50 -39.71
CA CYS A 236 -44.75 -21.07 -38.54
C CYS A 236 -45.30 -20.49 -37.24
N VAL A 237 -45.78 -21.37 -36.36
CA VAL A 237 -46.17 -21.04 -34.98
C VAL A 237 -45.05 -21.48 -34.06
N CYS A 238 -44.21 -20.53 -33.65
CA CYS A 238 -42.98 -20.82 -32.90
C CYS A 238 -43.26 -21.36 -31.49
N PHE A 239 -42.31 -22.16 -30.99
CA PHE A 239 -42.32 -22.60 -29.60
C PHE A 239 -41.92 -21.46 -28.66
N GLU A 240 -42.21 -21.62 -27.37
CA GLU A 240 -41.89 -20.61 -26.36
C GLU A 240 -40.38 -20.37 -26.31
N GLY A 241 -39.97 -19.09 -26.37
CA GLY A 241 -38.57 -18.70 -26.54
C GLY A 241 -38.11 -18.49 -28.00
N TYR A 242 -38.97 -18.67 -29.01
CA TYR A 242 -38.64 -18.45 -30.42
C TYR A 242 -39.63 -17.56 -31.18
N ALA A 243 -39.15 -16.86 -32.20
CA ALA A 243 -39.91 -15.95 -33.07
C ALA A 243 -39.28 -15.80 -34.47
N GLY A 244 -39.90 -14.95 -35.31
CA GLY A 244 -39.55 -14.79 -36.72
C GLY A 244 -40.48 -15.58 -37.63
N ALA A 245 -40.47 -15.27 -38.94
CA ALA A 245 -41.38 -15.89 -39.91
C ALA A 245 -41.13 -17.40 -40.12
N ASP A 246 -39.94 -17.86 -39.75
CA ASP A 246 -39.47 -19.25 -39.80
C ASP A 246 -38.95 -19.74 -38.42
N CYS A 247 -39.28 -19.04 -37.33
CA CYS A 247 -38.85 -19.35 -35.96
C CYS A 247 -37.32 -19.36 -35.69
N SER A 248 -36.52 -18.79 -36.59
CA SER A 248 -35.05 -18.72 -36.47
C SER A 248 -34.50 -17.77 -35.37
N GLN A 249 -35.36 -17.08 -34.60
CA GLN A 249 -34.94 -16.00 -33.68
C GLN A 249 -35.25 -16.36 -32.23
N GLU A 250 -34.21 -16.61 -31.42
CA GLU A 250 -34.33 -16.76 -29.96
C GLU A 250 -34.84 -15.46 -29.30
N VAL A 251 -35.81 -15.59 -28.38
CA VAL A 251 -36.45 -14.49 -27.65
C VAL A 251 -36.14 -14.62 -26.16
N CYS A 252 -35.23 -13.77 -25.67
CA CYS A 252 -35.05 -13.61 -24.22
C CYS A 252 -36.28 -12.90 -23.60
N PRO A 253 -36.74 -13.30 -22.39
CA PRO A 253 -37.88 -12.66 -21.71
C PRO A 253 -37.65 -11.18 -21.39
N VAL A 254 -36.38 -10.79 -21.19
CA VAL A 254 -35.92 -9.40 -21.07
C VAL A 254 -35.12 -9.05 -22.34
N PRO A 255 -35.40 -7.93 -23.02
CA PRO A 255 -34.76 -7.60 -24.29
C PRO A 255 -33.32 -7.10 -24.09
N CYS A 256 -32.36 -8.02 -24.14
CA CYS A 256 -30.93 -7.74 -23.93
C CYS A 256 -30.41 -6.56 -24.77
N SER A 257 -29.54 -5.75 -24.16
CA SER A 257 -28.88 -4.60 -24.76
C SER A 257 -28.20 -4.95 -26.07
N LYS A 258 -28.64 -4.32 -27.17
CA LYS A 258 -28.16 -4.61 -28.52
C LYS A 258 -26.69 -4.29 -28.74
N GLU A 259 -26.09 -3.46 -27.87
CA GLU A 259 -24.65 -3.16 -27.91
C GLU A 259 -23.87 -3.78 -26.74
N HIS A 260 -24.49 -4.12 -25.60
CA HIS A 260 -23.79 -4.53 -24.37
C HIS A 260 -24.08 -5.96 -23.88
N GLY A 261 -25.13 -6.62 -24.39
CA GLY A 261 -25.47 -8.01 -24.03
C GLY A 261 -25.62 -8.93 -25.25
N ARG A 262 -25.83 -10.23 -24.97
CA ARG A 262 -26.28 -11.24 -25.94
C ARG A 262 -27.24 -12.21 -25.25
N CYS A 263 -28.38 -12.48 -25.87
CA CYS A 263 -29.26 -13.58 -25.45
C CYS A 263 -28.57 -14.93 -25.69
N VAL A 264 -28.51 -15.78 -24.66
CA VAL A 264 -28.08 -17.19 -24.71
C VAL A 264 -28.92 -17.96 -23.69
N ASP A 265 -29.60 -19.02 -24.10
CA ASP A 265 -30.36 -19.92 -23.20
C ASP A 265 -31.33 -19.16 -22.27
N GLY A 266 -32.11 -18.23 -22.87
CA GLY A 266 -33.10 -17.42 -22.15
C GLY A 266 -32.53 -16.33 -21.22
N ARG A 267 -31.21 -16.19 -21.10
CA ARG A 267 -30.55 -15.17 -20.25
C ARG A 267 -29.71 -14.21 -21.07
N CYS A 268 -29.67 -12.95 -20.65
CA CYS A 268 -28.73 -11.97 -21.19
C CYS A 268 -27.33 -12.18 -20.60
N VAL A 269 -26.36 -12.54 -21.46
CA VAL A 269 -24.94 -12.60 -21.11
C VAL A 269 -24.33 -11.25 -21.46
N CYS A 270 -23.89 -10.54 -20.43
CA CYS A 270 -23.33 -9.19 -20.56
C CYS A 270 -21.85 -9.22 -20.98
N LYS A 271 -21.40 -8.14 -21.62
CA LYS A 271 -19.97 -7.93 -21.93
C LYS A 271 -19.25 -7.34 -20.73
N ASP A 272 -17.93 -7.52 -20.70
CA ASP A 272 -17.05 -6.93 -19.70
C ASP A 272 -17.35 -5.42 -19.52
N GLY A 273 -17.61 -5.01 -18.28
CA GLY A 273 -18.04 -3.65 -17.95
C GLY A 273 -19.56 -3.43 -17.84
N PHE A 274 -20.41 -4.45 -18.07
CA PHE A 274 -21.87 -4.33 -17.99
C PHE A 274 -22.54 -5.47 -17.20
N ALA A 275 -23.68 -5.15 -16.57
CA ALA A 275 -24.50 -6.02 -15.72
C ALA A 275 -26.01 -5.66 -15.84
N GLY A 276 -26.84 -6.23 -14.96
CA GLY A 276 -28.30 -6.13 -14.99
C GLY A 276 -28.95 -7.19 -15.89
N ASP A 277 -30.22 -7.51 -15.66
CA ASP A 277 -30.95 -8.56 -16.40
C ASP A 277 -31.12 -8.26 -17.90
N ASP A 278 -30.95 -6.99 -18.31
CA ASP A 278 -30.94 -6.56 -19.71
C ASP A 278 -29.54 -6.18 -20.25
N CYS A 279 -28.50 -6.24 -19.41
CA CYS A 279 -27.13 -5.79 -19.71
C CYS A 279 -26.98 -4.29 -20.05
N ASN A 280 -27.84 -3.39 -19.56
CA ASN A 280 -27.67 -1.94 -19.73
C ASN A 280 -27.02 -1.24 -18.53
N GLU A 281 -26.80 -1.92 -17.39
CA GLU A 281 -26.17 -1.31 -16.21
C GLU A 281 -24.63 -1.35 -16.32
N PRO A 282 -23.89 -0.27 -16.04
CA PRO A 282 -22.43 -0.29 -16.03
C PRO A 282 -21.87 -0.91 -14.74
N LEU A 283 -20.80 -1.71 -14.86
CA LEU A 283 -20.05 -2.25 -13.72
C LEU A 283 -19.02 -1.22 -13.22
N CYS A 284 -19.41 -0.40 -12.25
CA CYS A 284 -18.43 0.35 -11.46
C CYS A 284 -17.54 -0.57 -10.62
N LEU A 285 -16.31 -0.11 -10.33
CA LEU A 285 -15.34 -0.84 -9.52
C LEU A 285 -15.95 -1.22 -8.16
N ASN A 286 -15.84 -2.51 -7.80
CA ASN A 286 -16.39 -3.11 -6.57
C ASN A 286 -17.87 -2.77 -6.27
N ASN A 287 -18.67 -2.41 -7.27
CA ASN A 287 -20.05 -1.89 -7.13
C ASN A 287 -20.15 -0.72 -6.11
N CYS A 288 -19.14 0.15 -6.08
CA CYS A 288 -19.02 1.24 -5.11
C CYS A 288 -19.14 0.78 -3.63
N TYR A 289 -18.79 -0.49 -3.35
CA TYR A 289 -19.02 -1.21 -2.09
C TYR A 289 -20.47 -1.14 -1.53
N ASN A 290 -21.45 -0.73 -2.34
CA ASN A 290 -22.82 -0.36 -1.93
C ASN A 290 -22.85 0.82 -0.93
N ARG A 291 -21.91 1.77 -1.09
CA ARG A 291 -21.71 3.00 -0.29
C ARG A 291 -21.62 4.24 -1.19
N GLY A 292 -22.34 4.19 -2.29
CA GLY A 292 -22.34 5.17 -3.36
C GLY A 292 -23.15 4.67 -4.54
N ARG A 293 -23.37 5.56 -5.50
CA ARG A 293 -24.08 5.27 -6.75
C ARG A 293 -23.11 5.26 -7.93
N CYS A 294 -23.23 4.25 -8.78
CA CYS A 294 -22.49 4.19 -10.04
C CYS A 294 -23.07 5.19 -11.04
N VAL A 295 -22.23 6.09 -11.57
CA VAL A 295 -22.61 7.09 -12.58
C VAL A 295 -21.52 7.14 -13.64
N GLU A 296 -21.86 6.80 -14.89
CA GLU A 296 -20.93 6.87 -16.04
C GLU A 296 -19.59 6.11 -15.86
N ASN A 297 -19.63 5.02 -15.07
CA ASN A 297 -18.50 4.17 -14.62
C ASN A 297 -17.64 4.74 -13.47
N GLU A 298 -18.00 5.91 -12.92
CA GLU A 298 -17.39 6.49 -11.72
C GLU A 298 -18.31 6.28 -10.50
N CYS A 299 -17.72 6.06 -9.33
CA CYS A 299 -18.47 5.89 -8.08
C CYS A 299 -18.68 7.25 -7.40
N VAL A 300 -19.92 7.73 -7.40
CA VAL A 300 -20.32 8.91 -6.62
C VAL A 300 -20.70 8.44 -5.22
N CYS A 301 -19.78 8.59 -4.27
CA CYS A 301 -19.90 8.06 -2.91
C CYS A 301 -20.97 8.76 -2.06
N ASP A 302 -21.53 8.00 -1.12
CA ASP A 302 -22.41 8.51 -0.09
C ASP A 302 -21.62 9.30 0.97
N GLU A 303 -22.30 10.18 1.73
CA GLU A 303 -21.65 11.02 2.74
C GLU A 303 -20.87 10.18 3.77
N GLY A 304 -19.57 10.47 3.91
CA GLY A 304 -18.65 9.70 4.76
C GLY A 304 -17.76 8.70 4.02
N PHE A 305 -17.89 8.55 2.69
CA PHE A 305 -17.04 7.65 1.88
C PHE A 305 -16.37 8.38 0.70
N THR A 306 -15.22 7.87 0.27
CA THR A 306 -14.38 8.43 -0.80
C THR A 306 -13.57 7.32 -1.49
N GLY A 307 -12.68 7.68 -2.42
CA GLY A 307 -11.92 6.74 -3.24
C GLY A 307 -12.69 6.26 -4.46
N GLN A 308 -11.99 5.64 -5.42
CA GLN A 308 -12.53 5.31 -6.75
C GLN A 308 -13.69 4.28 -6.75
N ASP A 309 -13.89 3.60 -5.63
CA ASP A 309 -14.93 2.60 -5.40
C ASP A 309 -15.66 2.73 -4.04
N CYS A 310 -15.56 3.89 -3.38
CA CYS A 310 -16.18 4.15 -2.06
C CYS A 310 -15.76 3.17 -0.93
N SER A 311 -14.59 2.53 -1.08
CA SER A 311 -13.99 1.71 -0.02
C SER A 311 -13.41 2.54 1.13
N GLU A 312 -12.91 3.74 0.83
CA GLU A 312 -12.25 4.63 1.78
C GLU A 312 -13.30 5.42 2.60
N LEU A 313 -12.99 5.68 3.87
CA LEU A 313 -13.80 6.53 4.73
C LEU A 313 -13.28 7.97 4.70
N THR A 314 -14.17 8.93 4.48
CA THR A 314 -13.84 10.35 4.53
C THR A 314 -13.65 10.78 5.98
N CYS A 315 -12.40 10.86 6.43
CA CYS A 315 -12.09 11.46 7.73
C CYS A 315 -12.09 13.01 7.68
N PRO A 316 -12.45 13.69 8.79
CA PRO A 316 -12.40 15.15 8.87
C PRO A 316 -11.03 15.71 8.47
N ARG A 317 -11.00 16.48 7.36
CA ARG A 317 -9.81 17.12 6.78
C ARG A 317 -8.57 16.21 6.66
N ASP A 318 -8.82 14.94 6.33
CA ASP A 318 -7.81 13.86 6.22
C ASP A 318 -6.84 13.80 7.42
N CYS A 319 -7.37 14.07 8.61
CA CYS A 319 -6.61 14.12 9.86
C CYS A 319 -5.39 15.07 9.84
N PHE A 320 -5.37 16.08 8.94
CA PHE A 320 -4.28 17.04 8.74
C PHE A 320 -2.88 16.41 8.55
N ASP A 321 -2.80 15.20 7.98
CA ASP A 321 -1.57 14.37 7.89
C ASP A 321 -0.95 14.03 9.27
N ARG A 322 -1.72 14.13 10.37
CA ARG A 322 -1.28 14.08 11.78
C ARG A 322 -2.10 13.10 12.63
N GLY A 323 -2.74 12.15 11.97
CA GLY A 323 -3.58 11.15 12.61
C GLY A 323 -3.94 10.03 11.63
N ARG A 324 -4.44 8.93 12.18
CA ARG A 324 -4.87 7.76 11.40
C ARG A 324 -6.39 7.74 11.34
N CYS A 325 -6.96 7.69 10.14
CA CYS A 325 -8.40 7.54 9.98
C CYS A 325 -8.85 6.14 10.44
N LEU A 326 -9.68 6.08 11.47
CA LEU A 326 -10.28 4.85 12.01
C LEU A 326 -11.80 4.98 12.02
N ASN A 327 -12.48 4.26 11.11
CA ASN A 327 -13.95 4.26 10.99
C ASN A 327 -14.58 5.67 10.86
N GLY A 328 -13.92 6.58 10.13
CA GLY A 328 -14.39 7.97 9.96
C GLY A 328 -14.04 8.93 11.10
N THR A 329 -13.36 8.44 12.15
CA THR A 329 -12.84 9.26 13.25
C THR A 329 -11.31 9.34 13.16
N CYS A 330 -10.72 10.52 13.32
CA CYS A 330 -9.27 10.65 13.36
C CYS A 330 -8.68 10.21 14.71
N SER A 331 -7.77 9.24 14.68
CA SER A 331 -6.93 8.84 15.82
C SER A 331 -5.60 9.59 15.72
N CYS A 332 -5.49 10.71 16.42
CA CYS A 332 -4.35 11.62 16.31
C CYS A 332 -3.03 11.01 16.78
N GLU A 333 -1.94 11.49 16.20
CA GLU A 333 -0.58 11.17 16.64
C GLU A 333 -0.20 11.97 17.90
N GLU A 334 0.84 11.54 18.60
CA GLU A 334 1.22 12.11 19.89
C GLU A 334 1.60 13.60 19.75
N GLY A 335 0.91 14.45 20.49
CA GLY A 335 0.99 15.92 20.34
C GLY A 335 -0.16 16.57 19.55
N PHE A 336 -1.10 15.79 18.99
CA PHE A 336 -2.27 16.32 18.26
C PHE A 336 -3.61 15.82 18.81
N THR A 337 -4.68 16.60 18.57
CA THR A 337 -6.04 16.35 19.07
C THR A 337 -7.10 17.11 18.23
N GLY A 338 -8.38 16.92 18.57
CA GLY A 338 -9.53 17.38 17.81
C GLY A 338 -10.02 16.35 16.78
N GLU A 339 -11.23 16.55 16.25
CA GLU A 339 -11.91 15.60 15.35
C GLU A 339 -11.15 15.35 14.02
N ASP A 340 -10.25 16.27 13.67
CA ASP A 340 -9.40 16.26 12.48
C ASP A 340 -7.89 16.33 12.79
N CYS A 341 -7.48 16.20 14.06
CA CYS A 341 -6.08 16.35 14.49
C CYS A 341 -5.40 17.69 14.14
N GLY A 342 -6.17 18.71 13.75
CA GLY A 342 -5.66 20.04 13.44
C GLY A 342 -5.27 20.89 14.67
N GLN A 343 -5.49 20.38 15.89
CA GLN A 343 -5.20 21.08 17.14
C GLN A 343 -3.98 20.45 17.83
N LEU A 344 -3.09 21.28 18.36
CA LEU A 344 -1.96 20.82 19.18
C LEU A 344 -2.44 20.44 20.59
N THR A 345 -1.98 19.30 21.10
CA THR A 345 -2.31 18.81 22.44
C THR A 345 -1.49 19.55 23.49
N CYS A 346 -2.06 20.61 24.06
CA CYS A 346 -1.50 21.26 25.23
C CYS A 346 -1.44 20.31 26.45
N PRO A 347 -0.40 20.39 27.30
CA PRO A 347 -0.27 19.58 28.51
C PRO A 347 -1.53 19.57 29.38
N ASN A 348 -2.05 18.37 29.66
CA ASN A 348 -3.27 18.11 30.44
C ASN A 348 -4.47 19.04 30.15
N ALA A 349 -4.63 19.50 28.89
CA ALA A 349 -5.64 20.49 28.48
C ALA A 349 -5.66 21.77 29.36
N CYS A 350 -4.48 22.20 29.83
CA CYS A 350 -4.29 23.35 30.72
C CYS A 350 -5.14 23.29 32.00
N ARG A 351 -5.55 22.09 32.43
CA ARG A 351 -6.44 21.79 33.59
C ARG A 351 -7.77 22.55 33.62
N GLY A 352 -8.17 23.23 32.54
CA GLY A 352 -9.28 24.19 32.56
C GLY A 352 -9.00 25.47 33.37
N GLN A 353 -7.72 25.82 33.52
CA GLN A 353 -7.18 26.97 34.27
C GLN A 353 -6.19 27.77 33.38
N GLY A 354 -6.44 27.77 32.08
CA GLY A 354 -5.67 28.46 31.06
C GLY A 354 -6.15 28.14 29.65
N ARG A 355 -5.66 28.90 28.67
CA ARG A 355 -5.93 28.73 27.24
C ARG A 355 -4.78 28.00 26.55
N CYS A 356 -5.10 27.06 25.67
CA CYS A 356 -4.13 26.44 24.77
C CYS A 356 -3.86 27.35 23.56
N GLU A 357 -2.61 27.77 23.37
CA GLU A 357 -2.15 28.52 22.20
C GLU A 357 -0.84 27.89 21.66
N GLU A 358 -0.83 27.52 20.38
CA GLU A 358 0.32 26.88 19.69
C GLU A 358 0.94 25.65 20.40
N GLY A 359 0.15 24.93 21.20
CA GLY A 359 0.60 23.75 21.97
C GLY A 359 1.16 24.07 23.36
N GLN A 360 1.23 25.35 23.75
CA GLN A 360 1.60 25.81 25.08
C GLN A 360 0.38 26.32 25.86
N CYS A 361 0.36 26.11 27.17
CA CYS A 361 -0.67 26.65 28.04
C CYS A 361 -0.37 28.09 28.48
N VAL A 362 -1.28 29.01 28.17
CA VAL A 362 -1.32 30.38 28.70
C VAL A 362 -2.26 30.39 29.89
N CYS A 363 -1.70 30.41 31.10
CA CYS A 363 -2.48 30.22 32.33
C CYS A 363 -3.32 31.42 32.74
N ASP A 364 -4.47 31.13 33.34
CA ASP A 364 -5.35 32.14 33.93
C ASP A 364 -4.70 32.82 35.14
N GLU A 365 -5.25 33.98 35.52
CA GLU A 365 -4.72 34.77 36.64
C GLU A 365 -4.77 33.98 37.96
N GLY A 366 -3.60 33.85 38.62
CA GLY A 366 -3.42 32.99 39.80
C GLY A 366 -2.87 31.59 39.52
N PHE A 367 -2.63 31.21 38.25
CA PHE A 367 -2.09 29.89 37.88
C PHE A 367 -0.75 29.98 37.13
N ALA A 368 0.00 28.86 37.12
CA ALA A 368 1.36 28.73 36.59
C ALA A 368 1.67 27.25 36.26
N GLY A 369 2.89 26.98 35.78
CA GLY A 369 3.32 25.64 35.37
C GLY A 369 2.93 25.28 33.94
N ALA A 370 3.52 24.22 33.39
CA ALA A 370 3.39 23.86 31.97
C ALA A 370 1.97 23.40 31.55
N ASP A 371 1.15 22.96 32.51
CA ASP A 371 -0.25 22.57 32.33
C ASP A 371 -1.24 23.44 33.16
N CYS A 372 -0.78 24.56 33.70
CA CYS A 372 -1.53 25.44 34.61
C CYS A 372 -1.99 24.80 35.93
N SER A 373 -1.47 23.64 36.33
CA SER A 373 -1.82 22.98 37.60
C SER A 373 -1.22 23.65 38.85
N GLU A 374 -0.22 24.52 38.70
CA GLU A 374 0.43 25.18 39.82
C GLU A 374 -0.35 26.46 40.19
N LYS A 375 -0.74 26.61 41.45
CA LYS A 375 -1.28 27.88 41.95
C LYS A 375 -0.15 28.84 42.26
N ARG A 376 -0.16 30.01 41.63
CA ARG A 376 0.74 31.13 41.92
C ARG A 376 0.35 31.74 43.28
N CYS A 377 1.31 31.92 44.17
CA CYS A 377 1.03 32.57 45.45
C CYS A 377 0.97 34.10 45.32
N PRO A 378 0.19 34.79 46.17
CA PRO A 378 0.22 36.24 46.29
C PRO A 378 1.66 36.77 46.49
N ALA A 379 2.06 37.73 45.65
CA ALA A 379 3.36 38.42 45.66
C ALA A 379 4.60 37.51 45.75
N ASP A 380 4.51 36.25 45.26
CA ASP A 380 5.53 35.20 45.43
C ASP A 380 6.05 35.09 46.88
N CYS A 381 5.16 35.29 47.85
CA CYS A 381 5.43 35.30 49.29
C CYS A 381 6.54 36.29 49.71
N HIS A 382 6.75 37.36 48.94
CA HIS A 382 7.85 38.33 49.06
C HIS A 382 9.27 37.73 49.10
N ASN A 383 9.46 36.44 48.76
CA ASN A 383 10.67 35.66 49.02
C ASN A 383 11.00 35.46 50.53
N HIS A 384 9.98 35.50 51.39
CA HIS A 384 10.04 35.29 52.85
C HIS A 384 9.09 34.16 53.30
N GLY A 385 8.89 33.18 52.43
CA GLY A 385 8.08 32.00 52.69
C GLY A 385 7.98 31.08 51.49
N ARG A 386 7.49 29.86 51.73
CA ARG A 386 7.24 28.85 50.72
C ARG A 386 5.81 28.95 50.21
N CYS A 387 5.63 28.92 48.88
CA CYS A 387 4.31 28.76 48.29
C CYS A 387 3.83 27.30 48.43
N VAL A 388 2.67 27.11 49.07
CA VAL A 388 2.02 25.79 49.25
C VAL A 388 0.55 25.90 48.84
N ALA A 389 0.20 25.25 47.72
CA ALA A 389 -1.17 25.20 47.18
C ALA A 389 -1.87 26.57 46.95
N GLY A 390 -1.08 27.63 46.71
CA GLY A 390 -1.58 29.01 46.52
C GLY A 390 -1.72 29.83 47.80
N GLN A 391 -1.23 29.32 48.94
CA GLN A 391 -1.08 30.05 50.20
C GLN A 391 0.40 30.07 50.61
N CYS A 392 0.85 31.15 51.23
CA CYS A 392 2.21 31.26 51.72
C CYS A 392 2.37 30.64 53.12
N GLU A 393 3.40 29.81 53.28
CA GLU A 393 3.94 29.29 54.54
C GLU A 393 5.20 30.10 54.86
N CYS A 394 5.10 31.08 55.78
CA CYS A 394 6.16 32.07 55.99
C CYS A 394 7.38 31.52 56.74
N ASP A 395 8.55 32.04 56.38
CA ASP A 395 9.82 31.74 57.06
C ASP A 395 9.83 32.32 58.48
N ASP A 396 10.66 31.75 59.37
CA ASP A 396 10.72 32.18 60.77
C ASP A 396 11.14 33.66 60.90
N GLY A 397 10.27 34.46 61.51
CA GLY A 397 10.38 35.92 61.61
C GLY A 397 9.36 36.68 60.76
N PHE A 398 8.65 36.01 59.84
CA PHE A 398 7.65 36.61 58.97
C PHE A 398 6.23 36.08 59.23
N THR A 399 5.22 36.85 58.78
CA THR A 399 3.79 36.56 58.94
C THR A 399 2.96 37.33 57.91
N GLY A 400 1.63 37.19 57.97
CA GLY A 400 0.68 37.75 57.01
C GLY A 400 0.48 36.84 55.78
N PRO A 401 -0.55 37.10 54.94
CA PRO A 401 -0.92 36.23 53.82
C PRO A 401 0.11 36.20 52.68
N GLU A 402 0.99 37.20 52.63
CA GLU A 402 2.02 37.43 51.62
C GLU A 402 3.44 37.40 52.22
N CYS A 403 3.60 37.03 53.50
CA CYS A 403 4.85 37.02 54.26
C CYS A 403 5.64 38.34 54.32
N GLY A 404 5.01 39.47 53.99
CA GLY A 404 5.62 40.81 54.06
C GLY A 404 5.61 41.46 55.46
N GLU A 405 5.01 40.82 56.47
CA GLU A 405 4.90 41.38 57.83
C GLU A 405 5.94 40.74 58.77
N LEU A 406 6.64 41.54 59.59
CA LEU A 406 7.59 41.03 60.59
C LEU A 406 6.89 40.64 61.89
N LYS A 407 7.14 39.41 62.34
CA LYS A 407 6.56 38.77 63.53
C LYS A 407 7.26 39.23 64.81
N CYS A 408 6.59 40.05 65.62
CA CYS A 408 7.15 40.54 66.89
C CYS A 408 7.28 39.46 67.98
N PRO A 409 8.26 39.58 68.90
CA PRO A 409 8.41 38.70 70.07
C PRO A 409 7.14 38.61 70.91
N ASN A 410 6.66 37.38 71.16
CA ASN A 410 5.49 37.02 71.99
C ASN A 410 4.23 37.91 71.83
N ASP A 411 3.97 38.43 70.64
CA ASP A 411 2.90 39.43 70.38
C ASP A 411 2.91 40.62 71.37
N CYS A 412 4.12 41.05 71.73
CA CYS A 412 4.39 42.09 72.72
C CYS A 412 3.71 41.86 74.09
N SER A 413 3.47 40.59 74.46
CA SER A 413 2.80 40.15 75.69
C SER A 413 1.43 40.81 75.93
N HIS A 414 0.80 41.34 74.88
CA HIS A 414 -0.38 42.23 74.95
C HIS A 414 -0.19 43.46 75.89
N HIS A 415 1.05 43.93 76.04
CA HIS A 415 1.49 45.08 76.85
C HIS A 415 2.37 46.06 76.05
N GLY A 416 2.13 46.11 74.74
CA GLY A 416 2.76 47.01 73.80
C GLY A 416 2.22 46.82 72.39
N ARG A 417 2.74 47.61 71.44
CA ARG A 417 2.40 47.53 70.02
C ARG A 417 3.59 47.06 69.18
N CYS A 418 3.35 46.07 68.32
CA CYS A 418 4.31 45.67 67.30
C CYS A 418 4.50 46.76 66.23
N VAL A 419 5.75 47.12 65.93
CA VAL A 419 6.15 48.04 64.87
C VAL A 419 7.43 47.50 64.22
N ASN A 420 7.35 47.10 62.95
CA ASN A 420 8.49 46.59 62.15
C ASN A 420 9.29 45.47 62.85
N GLY A 421 8.62 44.52 63.49
CA GLY A 421 9.26 43.41 64.22
C GLY A 421 9.74 43.74 65.64
N GLN A 422 9.70 45.00 66.06
CA GLN A 422 10.04 45.42 67.43
C GLN A 422 8.80 45.82 68.23
N CYS A 423 8.77 45.47 69.53
CA CYS A 423 7.69 45.88 70.43
C CYS A 423 7.93 47.27 71.05
N VAL A 424 6.91 48.13 70.99
CA VAL A 424 6.87 49.42 71.68
C VAL A 424 5.95 49.28 72.90
N CYS A 425 6.53 49.23 74.09
CA CYS A 425 5.81 48.88 75.32
C CYS A 425 4.94 50.00 75.90
N ASP A 426 3.83 49.59 76.51
CA ASP A 426 2.90 50.48 77.22
C ASP A 426 3.52 51.04 78.51
N GLU A 427 2.91 52.09 79.07
CA GLU A 427 3.43 52.78 80.25
C GLU A 427 3.49 51.85 81.48
N GLY A 428 4.67 51.76 82.08
CA GLY A 428 4.97 50.84 83.19
C GLY A 428 5.55 49.49 82.77
N TYR A 429 5.62 49.18 81.47
CA TYR A 429 6.20 47.94 80.94
C TYR A 429 7.54 48.16 80.21
N THR A 430 8.31 47.08 80.00
CA THR A 430 9.66 47.09 79.41
C THR A 430 10.07 45.67 78.96
N GLY A 431 11.22 45.55 78.29
CA GLY A 431 11.72 44.30 77.69
C GLY A 431 11.33 44.15 76.21
N GLU A 432 12.02 43.27 75.48
CA GLU A 432 11.89 43.12 74.02
C GLU A 432 10.51 42.61 73.57
N ASP A 433 9.78 41.94 74.47
CA ASP A 433 8.42 41.46 74.30
C ASP A 433 7.41 42.12 75.26
N CYS A 434 7.81 43.21 75.92
CA CYS A 434 7.03 43.94 76.92
C CYS A 434 6.49 43.14 78.12
N SER A 435 7.01 41.94 78.38
CA SER A 435 6.59 41.09 79.51
C SER A 435 6.94 41.65 80.90
N GLN A 436 7.90 42.58 80.99
CA GLN A 436 8.51 43.00 82.24
C GLN A 436 7.90 44.31 82.76
N ARG A 437 7.77 44.45 84.09
CA ARG A 437 7.31 45.71 84.73
C ARG A 437 8.48 46.56 85.19
N ARG A 438 8.39 47.86 84.95
CA ARG A 438 9.45 48.86 85.23
C ARG A 438 9.51 49.19 86.73
N CYS A 439 10.68 49.05 87.35
CA CYS A 439 10.91 49.38 88.76
C CYS A 439 11.40 50.82 88.99
N PRO A 440 11.24 51.38 90.21
CA PRO A 440 11.83 52.67 90.60
C PRO A 440 13.36 52.65 90.44
N ASN A 441 13.91 53.62 89.70
CA ASN A 441 15.36 53.78 89.44
C ASN A 441 16.09 52.49 88.99
N ASP A 442 15.37 51.53 88.40
CA ASP A 442 15.84 50.17 88.12
C ASP A 442 16.58 49.50 89.31
N CYS A 443 16.09 49.78 90.53
CA CYS A 443 16.69 49.34 91.80
C CYS A 443 18.17 49.71 91.96
N ASN A 444 18.61 50.80 91.31
CA ASN A 444 20.00 51.23 91.16
C ASN A 444 20.96 50.08 90.75
N SER A 445 20.44 49.07 90.04
CA SER A 445 21.13 47.83 89.68
C SER A 445 21.76 47.08 90.88
N ARG A 446 21.15 47.16 92.07
CA ARG A 446 21.61 46.61 93.37
C ARG A 446 20.50 45.86 94.11
N GLY A 447 19.57 45.31 93.34
CA GLY A 447 18.35 44.70 93.83
C GLY A 447 17.50 44.17 92.68
N ARG A 448 16.79 43.08 92.93
CA ARG A 448 15.92 42.47 91.94
C ARG A 448 14.60 43.24 91.85
N CYS A 449 14.21 43.62 90.64
CA CYS A 449 12.85 44.07 90.39
C CYS A 449 11.87 42.89 90.48
N VAL A 450 10.98 42.91 91.46
CA VAL A 450 9.94 41.89 91.69
C VAL A 450 8.58 42.59 91.75
N GLN A 451 7.73 42.32 90.75
CA GLN A 451 6.37 42.89 90.62
C GLN A 451 6.29 44.44 90.65
N GLY A 452 7.37 45.14 90.29
CA GLY A 452 7.45 46.61 90.33
C GLY A 452 7.96 47.20 91.65
N LYS A 453 8.43 46.34 92.58
CA LYS A 453 9.14 46.73 93.81
C LYS A 453 10.56 46.16 93.79
N CYS A 454 11.50 46.87 94.41
CA CYS A 454 12.86 46.39 94.58
C CYS A 454 13.02 45.47 95.81
N GLU A 455 13.66 44.32 95.62
CA GLU A 455 14.20 43.46 96.67
C GLU A 455 15.72 43.58 96.65
N CYS A 456 16.30 44.28 97.62
CA CYS A 456 17.72 44.65 97.59
C CYS A 456 18.65 43.47 97.81
N GLU A 457 19.80 43.52 97.15
CA GLU A 457 20.85 42.51 97.27
C GLU A 457 21.58 42.61 98.61
N GLN A 458 22.21 41.52 99.04
CA GLN A 458 22.85 41.44 100.34
C GLN A 458 24.04 42.41 100.41
N GLY A 459 24.01 43.33 101.40
CA GLY A 459 24.92 44.48 101.45
C GLY A 459 24.29 45.80 101.00
N PHE A 460 23.04 45.80 100.53
CA PHE A 460 22.29 46.99 100.13
C PHE A 460 20.92 47.11 100.81
N GLN A 461 20.43 48.34 100.95
CA GLN A 461 19.11 48.65 101.51
C GLN A 461 18.52 49.96 100.93
N GLY A 462 17.31 50.33 101.35
CA GLY A 462 16.55 51.47 100.84
C GLY A 462 15.32 51.06 100.03
N TYR A 463 14.57 52.02 99.49
CA TYR A 463 13.36 51.76 98.70
C TYR A 463 13.67 51.42 97.23
N ASP A 464 14.84 51.85 96.75
CA ASP A 464 15.41 51.63 95.43
C ASP A 464 16.85 51.07 95.51
N CYS A 465 17.26 50.56 96.69
CA CYS A 465 18.56 49.90 96.93
C CYS A 465 19.81 50.79 96.80
N GLY A 466 19.68 52.11 96.99
CA GLY A 466 20.80 53.05 96.94
C GLY A 466 21.77 53.04 98.14
N GLU A 467 21.39 52.48 99.29
CA GLU A 467 22.18 52.52 100.54
C GLU A 467 22.99 51.21 100.76
N MET A 468 24.09 51.26 101.51
CA MET A 468 25.06 50.15 101.71
C MET A 468 25.22 49.70 103.17
N SER A 469 25.56 48.42 103.37
CA SER A 469 25.81 47.75 104.66
C SER A 469 27.11 46.93 104.62
N CYS A 470 27.99 47.05 105.62
CA CYS A 470 29.32 46.41 105.62
C CYS A 470 29.32 44.95 106.15
N PRO A 471 30.22 44.06 105.66
CA PRO A 471 30.42 42.72 106.19
C PRO A 471 30.96 42.68 107.63
N SER A 472 30.38 41.83 108.48
CA SER A 472 30.92 41.38 109.78
C SER A 472 31.49 42.44 110.74
N ASP A 473 31.10 43.72 110.61
CA ASP A 473 31.74 44.88 111.27
C ASP A 473 33.28 44.87 111.14
N CYS A 474 33.77 44.46 109.96
CA CYS A 474 35.20 44.38 109.60
C CYS A 474 36.07 43.57 110.58
N HIS A 475 35.46 42.64 111.32
CA HIS A 475 36.06 41.85 112.39
C HIS A 475 36.92 42.64 113.41
N GLN A 476 36.66 43.95 113.54
CA GLN A 476 37.45 44.89 114.35
C GLN A 476 38.95 44.97 113.95
N ARG A 477 39.28 44.70 112.68
CA ARG A 477 40.64 44.71 112.08
C ARG A 477 40.73 45.63 110.85
N GLY A 478 39.91 46.67 110.87
CA GLY A 478 39.71 47.60 109.78
C GLY A 478 38.50 48.51 110.05
N HIS A 479 38.18 49.39 109.10
CA HIS A 479 37.08 50.34 109.22
C HIS A 479 36.15 50.33 108.00
N CYS A 480 34.84 50.35 108.25
CA CYS A 480 33.79 50.35 107.23
C CYS A 480 33.69 51.72 106.53
N VAL A 481 33.85 51.72 105.20
CA VAL A 481 33.67 52.90 104.34
C VAL A 481 32.93 52.47 103.07
N ASN A 482 31.72 53.02 102.84
CA ASN A 482 30.89 52.73 101.66
C ASN A 482 30.73 51.22 101.38
N GLY A 483 30.24 50.46 102.35
CA GLY A 483 29.98 49.02 102.22
C GLY A 483 31.21 48.10 102.29
N MET A 484 32.43 48.63 102.20
CA MET A 484 33.67 47.85 102.22
C MET A 484 34.49 48.10 103.50
N CYS A 485 35.24 47.07 103.91
CA CYS A 485 36.17 47.15 105.02
C CYS A 485 37.57 47.52 104.54
N VAL A 486 38.13 48.60 105.08
CA VAL A 486 39.53 48.99 104.85
C VAL A 486 40.39 48.35 105.94
N CYS A 487 41.19 47.36 105.57
CA CYS A 487 41.92 46.50 106.51
C CYS A 487 43.28 47.05 106.96
N ASP A 488 43.69 46.65 108.16
CA ASP A 488 45.01 46.94 108.71
C ASP A 488 46.15 46.26 107.92
N ASP A 489 47.36 46.82 107.98
CA ASP A 489 48.49 46.38 107.16
C ASP A 489 48.93 44.93 107.47
N GLY A 490 49.34 44.22 106.41
CA GLY A 490 49.57 42.77 106.42
C GLY A 490 48.32 41.91 106.16
N TYR A 491 47.11 42.45 106.30
CA TYR A 491 45.84 41.72 106.10
C TYR A 491 45.14 42.04 104.76
N THR A 492 44.20 41.17 104.38
CA THR A 492 43.34 41.26 103.19
C THR A 492 42.01 40.49 103.40
N GLY A 493 41.15 40.48 102.38
CA GLY A 493 39.80 39.88 102.43
C GLY A 493 38.73 40.89 102.84
N GLU A 494 37.49 40.65 102.43
CA GLU A 494 36.38 41.61 102.51
C GLU A 494 35.92 41.95 103.94
N ASP A 495 36.28 41.10 104.92
CA ASP A 495 36.07 41.28 106.36
C ASP A 495 37.39 41.35 107.16
N CYS A 496 38.53 41.54 106.48
CA CYS A 496 39.88 41.74 107.06
C CYS A 496 40.45 40.53 107.83
N ARG A 497 40.34 39.35 107.23
CA ARG A 497 40.67 38.06 107.85
C ARG A 497 42.02 37.45 107.46
N ASP A 498 42.47 37.61 106.21
CA ASP A 498 43.48 36.73 105.58
C ASP A 498 44.80 37.45 105.24
N LEU A 499 45.81 36.71 104.74
CA LEU A 499 47.15 37.21 104.37
C LEU A 499 47.35 37.23 102.83
N ARG A 500 48.18 38.15 102.32
CA ARG A 500 48.30 38.44 100.87
C ARG A 500 49.26 37.53 100.09
N CYS A 501 48.90 37.22 98.85
CA CYS A 501 49.72 36.49 97.87
C CYS A 501 50.11 37.36 96.64
N PRO A 502 51.07 36.92 95.79
CA PRO A 502 51.47 37.66 94.59
C PRO A 502 50.32 37.79 93.57
N LYS A 503 49.79 39.01 93.41
CA LYS A 503 48.65 39.35 92.52
C LYS A 503 47.40 38.44 92.67
N ASP A 504 47.20 37.82 93.82
CA ASP A 504 46.16 36.79 94.06
C ASP A 504 46.04 35.77 92.90
N CYS A 505 47.18 35.33 92.36
CA CYS A 505 47.24 34.31 91.31
C CYS A 505 46.38 34.63 90.07
N SER A 506 46.20 35.92 89.78
CA SER A 506 45.35 36.46 88.72
C SER A 506 43.90 35.93 88.73
N ASN A 507 43.41 35.43 89.87
CA ASN A 507 42.14 34.72 90.02
C ASN A 507 41.96 33.53 89.05
N ARG A 508 43.05 32.83 88.71
CA ARG A 508 43.12 31.73 87.71
C ARG A 508 43.91 30.52 88.24
N GLY A 509 43.81 30.34 89.55
CA GLY A 509 44.68 29.51 90.36
C GLY A 509 44.49 29.85 91.83
N HIS A 510 44.81 28.90 92.70
CA HIS A 510 44.73 29.09 94.15
C HIS A 510 46.11 29.39 94.73
N CYS A 511 46.17 30.22 95.77
CA CYS A 511 47.40 30.44 96.52
C CYS A 511 47.57 29.36 97.59
N ALA A 512 48.74 28.74 97.63
CA ALA A 512 49.18 27.82 98.68
C ALA A 512 50.54 28.30 99.20
N ASP A 513 50.63 28.56 100.51
CA ASP A 513 51.85 29.04 101.21
C ASP A 513 52.60 30.21 100.51
N GLY A 514 51.86 31.11 99.86
CA GLY A 514 52.40 32.28 99.16
C GLY A 514 52.80 32.05 97.70
N GLN A 515 52.60 30.85 97.16
CA GLN A 515 52.85 30.50 95.76
C GLN A 515 51.55 30.10 95.04
N CYS A 516 51.48 30.37 93.73
CA CYS A 516 50.29 30.11 92.92
C CYS A 516 50.31 28.75 92.23
N VAL A 517 49.15 28.07 92.25
CA VAL A 517 48.89 26.82 91.52
C VAL A 517 47.74 27.06 90.54
N CYS A 518 48.04 27.03 89.24
CA CYS A 518 47.12 27.46 88.18
C CYS A 518 46.06 26.41 87.83
N GLU A 519 44.92 26.88 87.32
CA GLU A 519 43.81 26.06 86.83
C GLU A 519 44.01 25.63 85.37
N ASP A 520 43.33 24.55 84.96
CA ASP A 520 43.40 24.02 83.60
C ASP A 520 43.01 25.09 82.56
N GLY A 521 43.97 25.43 81.69
CA GLY A 521 43.85 26.55 80.73
C GLY A 521 44.78 27.73 81.02
N PHE A 522 45.47 27.75 82.17
CA PHE A 522 46.37 28.84 82.57
C PHE A 522 47.77 28.38 82.98
N THR A 523 48.74 29.28 82.88
CA THR A 523 50.16 29.06 83.18
C THR A 523 50.87 30.36 83.60
N GLY A 524 52.17 30.26 83.92
CA GLY A 524 52.99 31.36 84.42
C GLY A 524 53.02 31.46 85.96
N PRO A 525 53.95 32.24 86.53
CA PRO A 525 54.22 32.27 87.98
C PRO A 525 53.10 32.92 88.82
N ASP A 526 52.20 33.65 88.17
CA ASP A 526 51.00 34.30 88.74
C ASP A 526 49.73 33.93 87.96
N CYS A 527 49.76 32.84 87.20
CA CYS A 527 48.64 32.29 86.41
C CYS A 527 47.98 33.26 85.41
N ALA A 528 48.70 34.29 84.96
CA ALA A 528 48.17 35.30 84.05
C ALA A 528 48.06 34.82 82.58
N GLU A 529 48.87 33.85 82.16
CA GLU A 529 49.01 33.42 80.76
C GLU A 529 48.02 32.29 80.41
N LEU A 530 47.39 32.32 79.23
CA LEU A 530 46.56 31.21 78.75
C LEU A 530 47.42 30.15 78.07
N SER A 531 47.15 28.87 78.36
CA SER A 531 47.65 27.76 77.55
C SER A 531 46.76 27.54 76.32
N CYS A 532 47.37 27.14 75.19
CA CYS A 532 46.63 26.85 73.96
C CYS A 532 46.21 25.37 73.90
N LEU A 533 45.02 25.14 73.32
CA LEU A 533 44.47 23.80 73.10
C LEU A 533 45.46 22.93 72.30
N ASN A 534 45.77 21.74 72.82
CA ASN A 534 46.65 20.74 72.20
C ASN A 534 48.06 21.26 71.79
N ASP A 535 48.57 22.33 72.41
CA ASP A 535 49.82 23.01 72.02
C ASP A 535 49.86 23.34 70.51
N CYS A 536 48.70 23.71 69.95
CA CYS A 536 48.50 23.96 68.52
C CYS A 536 48.98 22.81 67.61
N HIS A 537 48.99 21.57 68.13
CA HIS A 537 49.52 20.37 67.49
C HIS A 537 50.97 20.50 66.95
N GLN A 538 51.75 21.47 67.45
CA GLN A 538 53.04 21.89 66.90
C GLN A 538 53.00 22.36 65.43
N GLN A 539 51.81 22.65 64.88
CA GLN A 539 51.56 23.20 63.53
C GLN A 539 51.07 24.65 63.57
N GLY A 540 51.26 25.33 64.69
CA GLY A 540 50.93 26.74 64.87
C GLY A 540 51.58 27.34 66.11
N ARG A 541 51.52 28.67 66.21
CA ARG A 541 52.02 29.44 67.36
C ARG A 541 50.87 29.81 68.29
N CYS A 542 51.01 29.52 69.57
CA CYS A 542 50.10 30.04 70.59
C CYS A 542 50.25 31.56 70.77
N VAL A 543 49.12 32.29 70.73
CA VAL A 543 49.04 33.73 71.02
C VAL A 543 47.76 33.99 71.82
N ASN A 544 47.89 34.44 73.07
CA ASN A 544 46.76 34.78 73.96
C ASN A 544 45.71 33.66 74.12
N GLY A 545 46.13 32.39 74.12
CA GLY A 545 45.23 31.22 74.20
C GLY A 545 44.60 30.77 72.86
N GLN A 546 44.85 31.50 71.77
CA GLN A 546 44.42 31.13 70.42
C GLN A 546 45.61 30.65 69.58
N CYS A 547 45.41 29.61 68.77
CA CYS A 547 46.42 29.10 67.86
C CYS A 547 46.45 29.87 66.53
N VAL A 548 47.63 30.32 66.12
CA VAL A 548 47.90 30.94 64.82
C VAL A 548 48.67 29.94 63.96
N CYS A 549 47.97 29.30 63.01
CA CYS A 549 48.50 28.16 62.27
C CYS A 549 49.58 28.54 61.25
N HIS A 550 50.48 27.60 60.99
CA HIS A 550 51.46 27.69 59.91
C HIS A 550 50.79 27.51 58.54
N GLU A 551 51.49 27.87 57.46
CA GLU A 551 50.98 27.69 56.10
C GLU A 551 50.67 26.21 55.82
N GLY A 552 49.56 25.96 55.14
CA GLY A 552 49.01 24.61 54.94
C GLY A 552 48.13 24.10 56.09
N PHE A 553 47.99 24.81 57.22
CA PHE A 553 47.17 24.36 58.36
C PHE A 553 46.04 25.33 58.74
N MET A 554 45.00 24.80 59.40
CA MET A 554 43.80 25.49 59.88
C MET A 554 43.12 24.71 61.03
N GLY A 555 41.94 25.17 61.46
CA GLY A 555 41.27 24.67 62.64
C GLY A 555 41.76 25.34 63.94
N ARG A 556 40.97 25.23 65.01
CA ARG A 556 41.18 25.97 66.28
C ARG A 556 42.46 25.62 67.04
N ASP A 557 43.01 24.45 66.78
CA ASP A 557 44.25 23.89 67.34
C ASP A 557 45.24 23.47 66.23
N CYS A 558 45.08 24.01 65.02
CA CYS A 558 45.96 23.81 63.85
C CYS A 558 46.12 22.36 63.37
N LYS A 559 45.17 21.50 63.75
CA LYS A 559 45.14 20.06 63.41
C LYS A 559 44.81 19.77 61.94
N GLU A 560 44.05 20.65 61.29
CA GLU A 560 43.46 20.41 59.96
C GLU A 560 44.38 20.96 58.87
N GLN A 561 44.56 20.22 57.77
CA GLN A 561 45.27 20.73 56.60
C GLN A 561 44.34 21.52 55.70
N ARG A 562 44.85 22.63 55.15
CA ARG A 562 44.11 23.56 54.28
C ARG A 562 44.28 23.14 52.83
N CYS A 563 43.19 22.69 52.19
CA CYS A 563 43.17 22.44 50.75
C CYS A 563 43.09 23.75 49.92
N PRO A 564 43.54 23.73 48.65
CA PRO A 564 43.38 24.86 47.72
C PRO A 564 41.93 25.28 47.57
N ASP A 565 41.65 26.57 47.80
CA ASP A 565 40.35 27.24 47.64
C ASP A 565 39.12 26.47 48.17
N ASP A 566 39.30 25.74 49.27
CA ASP A 566 38.32 24.82 49.89
C ASP A 566 37.67 23.86 48.87
N CYS A 567 38.47 23.39 47.92
CA CYS A 567 38.06 22.57 46.79
C CYS A 567 36.89 23.18 45.98
N ASN A 568 36.78 24.51 45.95
CA ASN A 568 35.67 25.29 45.38
C ASN A 568 34.26 24.85 45.88
N GLY A 569 34.16 24.18 47.04
CA GLY A 569 32.93 23.52 47.49
C GLY A 569 32.46 22.36 46.59
N ARG A 570 33.36 21.80 45.77
CA ARG A 570 33.12 20.80 44.71
C ARG A 570 34.03 19.57 44.83
N GLY A 571 34.63 19.38 46.00
CA GLY A 571 35.48 18.24 46.30
C GLY A 571 35.64 18.05 47.80
N ARG A 572 36.18 16.90 48.18
CA ARG A 572 36.54 16.60 49.57
C ARG A 572 38.03 16.82 49.77
N CYS A 573 38.40 17.63 50.76
CA CYS A 573 39.78 17.73 51.22
C CYS A 573 40.22 16.43 51.92
N VAL A 574 41.35 15.87 51.50
CA VAL A 574 42.03 14.73 52.12
C VAL A 574 43.53 14.97 52.07
N ASP A 575 44.19 15.03 53.24
CA ASP A 575 45.64 15.22 53.39
C ASP A 575 46.21 16.36 52.51
N GLY A 576 45.52 17.51 52.50
CA GLY A 576 45.90 18.72 51.76
C GLY A 576 45.58 18.70 50.27
N GLN A 577 45.09 17.58 49.72
CA GLN A 577 44.69 17.42 48.32
C GLN A 577 43.17 17.37 48.17
N CYS A 578 42.64 18.01 47.13
CA CYS A 578 41.22 17.92 46.77
C CYS A 578 40.91 16.65 45.98
N ILE A 579 39.96 15.85 46.47
CA ILE A 579 39.31 14.77 45.72
C ILE A 579 38.00 15.32 45.15
N CYS A 580 37.99 15.63 43.86
CA CYS A 580 36.85 16.30 43.22
C CYS A 580 35.60 15.42 43.14
N HIS A 581 34.44 16.08 43.16
CA HIS A 581 33.17 15.45 42.82
C HIS A 581 33.05 15.23 41.31
N GLU A 582 32.19 14.31 40.93
CA GLU A 582 31.94 13.94 39.53
C GLU A 582 31.58 15.18 38.69
N GLY A 583 32.22 15.33 37.53
CA GLY A 583 32.12 16.54 36.68
C GLY A 583 33.18 17.62 36.94
N PHE A 584 34.07 17.47 37.94
CA PHE A 584 35.11 18.45 38.28
C PHE A 584 36.52 17.85 38.34
N THR A 585 37.52 18.69 38.08
CA THR A 585 38.95 18.36 38.02
C THR A 585 39.81 19.59 38.37
N GLY A 586 41.14 19.41 38.39
CA GLY A 586 42.10 20.43 38.85
C GLY A 586 42.47 20.26 40.33
N LEU A 587 43.50 20.99 40.77
CA LEU A 587 44.05 20.89 42.13
C LEU A 587 43.10 21.42 43.23
N ASP A 588 42.14 22.24 42.81
CA ASP A 588 41.15 22.98 43.60
C ASP A 588 39.70 22.59 43.23
N CYS A 589 39.49 21.66 42.30
CA CYS A 589 38.19 21.33 41.70
C CYS A 589 37.44 22.52 41.05
N GLY A 590 38.14 23.59 40.70
CA GLY A 590 37.56 24.75 40.02
C GLY A 590 37.21 24.48 38.56
N GLN A 591 37.88 23.52 37.92
CA GLN A 591 37.73 23.18 36.51
C GLN A 591 36.66 22.10 36.31
N ARG A 592 35.86 22.20 35.24
CA ARG A 592 34.94 21.13 34.84
C ARG A 592 35.69 20.07 34.04
N SER A 593 35.53 18.80 34.37
CA SER A 593 36.08 17.68 33.59
C SER A 593 35.30 17.50 32.29
N CYS A 594 35.97 17.31 31.16
CA CYS A 594 35.31 16.97 29.90
C CYS A 594 35.03 15.46 29.77
N PRO A 595 33.97 15.06 29.04
CA PRO A 595 33.68 13.66 28.72
C PRO A 595 34.89 12.96 28.07
N ASN A 596 35.28 11.80 28.62
CA ASN A 596 36.38 10.93 28.16
C ASN A 596 37.71 11.65 27.83
N ASP A 597 38.00 12.79 28.49
CA ASP A 597 39.14 13.68 28.16
C ASP A 597 39.19 14.03 26.65
N CYS A 598 38.01 14.30 26.08
CA CYS A 598 37.79 14.55 24.66
C CYS A 598 38.36 13.46 23.74
N SER A 599 38.45 12.22 24.23
CA SER A 599 39.04 11.06 23.55
C SER A 599 40.49 11.25 23.09
N ASN A 600 41.21 12.28 23.56
CA ASN A 600 42.46 12.81 22.98
C ASN A 600 42.30 13.43 21.56
N TRP A 601 41.07 13.66 21.10
CA TRP A 601 40.70 14.18 19.78
C TRP A 601 40.04 15.57 19.84
N GLY A 602 40.24 16.32 20.92
CA GLY A 602 39.80 17.70 21.06
C GLY A 602 40.41 18.40 22.28
N GLU A 603 40.16 19.70 22.40
CA GLU A 603 40.55 20.52 23.54
C GLU A 603 39.39 20.66 24.54
N CYS A 604 39.66 20.49 25.84
CA CYS A 604 38.65 20.65 26.89
C CYS A 604 38.49 22.12 27.30
N VAL A 605 37.37 22.74 26.94
CA VAL A 605 37.08 24.14 27.29
C VAL A 605 35.83 24.21 28.17
N SER A 606 36.03 24.60 29.43
CA SER A 606 34.97 24.77 30.43
C SER A 606 34.04 23.55 30.64
N GLY A 607 34.54 22.33 30.42
CA GLY A 607 33.76 21.09 30.53
C GLY A 607 33.07 20.65 29.24
N ARG A 608 33.32 21.32 28.11
CA ARG A 608 32.88 20.91 26.76
C ARG A 608 34.09 20.68 25.86
N CYS A 609 34.04 19.63 25.04
CA CYS A 609 35.08 19.37 24.05
C CYS A 609 34.93 20.25 22.81
N ILE A 610 36.07 20.76 22.32
CA ILE A 610 36.22 21.38 21.00
C ILE A 610 37.03 20.40 20.14
N CYS A 611 36.39 19.73 19.20
CA CYS A 611 37.01 18.62 18.47
C CYS A 611 38.01 19.06 17.40
N ASN A 612 39.04 18.24 17.20
CA ASN A 612 40.04 18.37 16.15
C ASN A 612 39.43 18.12 14.76
N GLU A 613 40.12 18.59 13.71
CA GLU A 613 39.67 18.44 12.31
C GLU A 613 39.42 16.96 11.96
N GLY A 614 38.15 16.62 11.67
CA GLY A 614 37.69 15.27 11.34
C GLY A 614 36.82 14.60 12.40
N HIS A 615 36.80 15.12 13.63
CA HIS A 615 36.14 14.51 14.79
C HIS A 615 34.84 15.22 15.20
N ALA A 616 33.92 14.45 15.78
CA ALA A 616 32.60 14.88 16.21
C ALA A 616 32.12 14.12 17.47
N GLY A 617 30.93 14.47 17.97
CA GLY A 617 30.38 13.94 19.22
C GLY A 617 30.71 14.82 20.44
N GLU A 618 30.13 14.48 21.59
CA GLU A 618 30.31 15.23 22.85
C GLU A 618 31.74 15.07 23.42
N ASP A 619 32.37 13.93 23.16
CA ASP A 619 33.70 13.52 23.61
C ASP A 619 34.72 13.37 22.46
N CYS A 620 34.40 13.88 21.27
CA CYS A 620 35.20 13.77 20.04
C CYS A 620 35.54 12.34 19.59
N SER A 621 34.82 11.32 20.08
CA SER A 621 35.06 9.92 19.71
C SER A 621 34.57 9.56 18.29
N GLU A 622 33.63 10.34 17.72
CA GLU A 622 33.02 10.09 16.41
C GLU A 622 33.82 10.73 15.27
N VAL A 623 33.51 10.32 14.03
CA VAL A 623 34.04 10.93 12.79
C VAL A 623 32.95 11.75 12.12
N SER A 624 33.26 12.98 11.71
CA SER A 624 32.32 13.86 11.03
C SER A 624 31.75 13.22 9.75
N PRO A 625 30.43 13.24 9.54
CA PRO A 625 29.81 12.70 8.33
C PRO A 625 30.03 13.63 7.12
N PRO A 626 29.96 13.08 5.88
CA PRO A 626 29.84 13.91 4.68
C PRO A 626 28.50 14.67 4.70
N LYS A 627 28.47 15.83 4.05
CA LYS A 627 27.29 16.71 3.92
C LYS A 627 26.76 16.70 2.50
N ASP A 628 25.53 17.20 2.33
CA ASP A 628 24.97 17.61 1.03
C ASP A 628 25.16 16.60 -0.12
N LEU A 629 24.84 15.33 0.17
CA LEU A 629 24.84 14.25 -0.83
C LEU A 629 23.77 14.52 -1.88
N VAL A 630 24.21 14.81 -3.10
CA VAL A 630 23.37 15.04 -4.27
C VAL A 630 23.57 13.96 -5.33
N VAL A 631 22.47 13.51 -5.90
CA VAL A 631 22.44 12.69 -7.11
C VAL A 631 22.45 13.66 -8.30
N THR A 632 23.47 13.57 -9.16
CA THR A 632 23.70 14.57 -10.22
C THR A 632 23.27 14.11 -11.60
N GLU A 633 23.41 12.82 -11.89
CA GLU A 633 23.03 12.20 -13.16
C GLU A 633 22.66 10.73 -12.90
N VAL A 634 21.70 10.21 -13.65
CA VAL A 634 21.14 8.86 -13.51
C VAL A 634 20.95 8.28 -14.91
N THR A 635 21.19 6.98 -15.06
CA THR A 635 20.90 6.22 -16.28
C THR A 635 20.15 4.93 -15.92
N GLU A 636 19.98 4.02 -16.88
CA GLU A 636 19.51 2.66 -16.63
C GLU A 636 20.47 1.82 -15.76
N GLU A 637 21.79 2.06 -15.83
CA GLU A 637 22.82 1.20 -15.18
C GLU A 637 23.78 1.96 -14.24
N THR A 638 23.71 3.29 -14.18
CA THR A 638 24.64 4.13 -13.41
C THR A 638 23.96 5.26 -12.64
N VAL A 639 24.61 5.67 -11.54
CA VAL A 639 24.23 6.84 -10.74
C VAL A 639 25.49 7.63 -10.41
N ASN A 640 25.51 8.91 -10.76
CA ASN A 640 26.56 9.85 -10.37
C ASN A 640 26.16 10.57 -9.07
N LEU A 641 27.09 10.53 -8.11
CA LEU A 641 26.99 11.13 -6.79
C LEU A 641 28.03 12.24 -6.63
N ALA A 642 27.64 13.32 -5.96
CA ALA A 642 28.56 14.26 -5.35
C ALA A 642 28.12 14.54 -3.90
N TRP A 643 29.06 14.90 -3.03
CA TRP A 643 28.81 15.24 -1.64
C TRP A 643 29.88 16.23 -1.17
N ASP A 644 29.53 17.17 -0.31
CA ASP A 644 30.53 18.05 0.29
C ASP A 644 31.12 17.42 1.55
N ASN A 645 32.37 17.76 1.85
CA ASN A 645 33.00 17.42 3.11
C ASN A 645 34.04 18.49 3.45
N GLU A 646 33.87 19.15 4.59
CA GLU A 646 34.76 20.18 5.11
C GLU A 646 36.07 19.58 5.67
N MET A 647 36.06 18.29 6.03
CA MET A 647 37.11 17.65 6.82
C MET A 647 37.97 16.70 5.97
N ARG A 648 39.26 16.58 6.30
CA ARG A 648 40.15 15.58 5.70
C ARG A 648 39.84 14.17 6.22
N VAL A 649 39.55 13.25 5.31
CA VAL A 649 39.26 11.83 5.59
C VAL A 649 40.20 10.92 4.80
N THR A 650 40.39 9.67 5.21
CA THR A 650 41.26 8.74 4.47
C THR A 650 40.57 8.16 3.23
N GLU A 651 39.29 7.80 3.37
CA GLU A 651 38.46 7.26 2.29
C GLU A 651 36.98 7.50 2.61
N TYR A 652 36.12 7.41 1.60
CA TYR A 652 34.67 7.27 1.77
C TYR A 652 34.26 5.84 1.44
N LEU A 653 33.31 5.31 2.21
CA LEU A 653 32.64 4.04 1.91
C LEU A 653 31.25 4.37 1.35
N ILE A 654 31.01 3.95 0.10
CA ILE A 654 29.71 4.06 -0.55
C ILE A 654 29.07 2.69 -0.42
N MET A 655 27.92 2.60 0.24
CA MET A 655 27.09 1.39 0.32
C MET A 655 25.75 1.65 -0.37
N TYR A 656 25.23 0.70 -1.13
CA TYR A 656 23.99 0.84 -1.88
C TYR A 656 23.24 -0.49 -1.95
N THR A 657 21.92 -0.41 -1.79
CA THR A 657 21.04 -1.59 -1.66
C THR A 657 19.74 -1.33 -2.42
N PRO A 658 19.24 -2.27 -3.25
CA PRO A 658 17.90 -2.17 -3.83
C PRO A 658 16.84 -2.08 -2.73
N THR A 659 15.80 -1.28 -2.90
CA THR A 659 14.73 -1.15 -1.88
C THR A 659 13.68 -2.26 -1.96
N HIS A 660 13.76 -3.15 -2.96
CA HIS A 660 12.90 -4.31 -3.08
C HIS A 660 13.26 -5.43 -2.07
N ALA A 661 12.27 -6.23 -1.67
CA ALA A 661 12.47 -7.31 -0.72
C ALA A 661 13.45 -8.37 -1.26
N GLY A 662 14.58 -8.57 -0.57
CA GLY A 662 15.65 -9.50 -0.96
C GLY A 662 16.86 -8.86 -1.64
N GLY A 663 16.86 -7.55 -1.87
CA GLY A 663 18.00 -6.83 -2.45
C GLY A 663 19.29 -6.99 -1.63
N LEU A 664 20.40 -7.26 -2.31
CA LEU A 664 21.73 -7.38 -1.69
C LEU A 664 22.38 -6.01 -1.46
N GLU A 665 23.04 -5.84 -0.32
CA GLU A 665 23.88 -4.66 -0.07
C GLU A 665 25.23 -4.80 -0.77
N MET A 666 25.57 -3.78 -1.56
CA MET A 666 26.82 -3.67 -2.31
C MET A 666 27.61 -2.47 -1.79
N GLN A 667 28.94 -2.51 -1.89
CA GLN A 667 29.79 -1.43 -1.39
C GLN A 667 31.10 -1.28 -2.15
N PHE A 668 31.63 -0.05 -2.21
CA PHE A 668 32.98 0.24 -2.68
C PHE A 668 33.59 1.43 -1.94
N ARG A 669 34.91 1.58 -2.04
CA ARG A 669 35.71 2.63 -1.39
C ARG A 669 36.18 3.68 -2.39
N VAL A 670 36.18 4.93 -1.98
CA VAL A 670 36.60 6.09 -2.78
C VAL A 670 37.68 6.87 -2.01
N PRO A 671 38.82 7.23 -2.62
CA PRO A 671 39.86 8.00 -1.94
C PRO A 671 39.34 9.30 -1.33
N GLY A 672 39.78 9.64 -0.10
CA GLY A 672 39.26 10.77 0.67
C GLY A 672 39.46 12.16 0.04
N ASN A 673 40.29 12.26 -1.00
CA ASN A 673 40.49 13.47 -1.81
C ASN A 673 39.48 13.63 -2.96
N LYS A 674 38.41 12.81 -3.01
CA LYS A 674 37.32 12.93 -3.98
C LYS A 674 35.97 13.11 -3.28
N THR A 675 35.23 14.11 -3.73
CA THR A 675 33.86 14.46 -3.31
C THR A 675 32.79 13.93 -4.28
N SER A 676 33.13 12.98 -5.15
CA SER A 676 32.21 12.41 -6.13
C SER A 676 32.57 11.00 -6.58
N ALA A 677 31.56 10.22 -6.99
CA ALA A 677 31.70 8.86 -7.48
C ALA A 677 30.54 8.44 -8.40
N THR A 678 30.80 7.47 -9.28
CA THR A 678 29.80 6.83 -10.13
C THR A 678 29.55 5.41 -9.62
N ILE A 679 28.32 5.09 -9.22
CA ILE A 679 27.88 3.70 -9.09
C ILE A 679 27.57 3.16 -10.50
N ARG A 680 27.87 1.89 -10.75
CA ARG A 680 27.71 1.19 -12.03
C ARG A 680 27.09 -0.18 -11.80
N GLU A 681 26.72 -0.86 -12.88
CA GLU A 681 26.19 -2.24 -12.85
C GLU A 681 24.89 -2.34 -12.02
N LEU A 682 24.07 -1.29 -12.09
CA LEU A 682 22.75 -1.21 -11.47
C LEU A 682 21.67 -1.84 -12.36
N GLU A 683 20.59 -2.33 -11.74
CA GLU A 683 19.43 -2.89 -12.45
C GLU A 683 18.52 -1.76 -13.00
N PRO A 684 18.07 -1.82 -14.26
CA PRO A 684 17.20 -0.79 -14.82
C PRO A 684 15.78 -0.74 -14.23
N GLY A 685 15.30 0.49 -13.96
CA GLY A 685 14.00 0.75 -13.34
C GLY A 685 13.88 0.22 -11.91
N VAL A 686 14.91 0.37 -11.08
CA VAL A 686 14.96 -0.10 -9.68
C VAL A 686 15.37 1.05 -8.76
N GLU A 687 14.68 1.18 -7.63
CA GLU A 687 15.05 2.14 -6.57
C GLU A 687 16.16 1.56 -5.69
N TYR A 688 17.19 2.36 -5.44
CA TYR A 688 18.31 2.08 -4.56
C TYR A 688 18.36 3.08 -3.41
N LEU A 689 18.59 2.56 -2.19
CA LEU A 689 19.02 3.35 -1.04
C LEU A 689 20.54 3.43 -1.03
N ILE A 690 21.08 4.63 -1.19
CA ILE A 690 22.52 4.92 -1.20
C ILE A 690 22.90 5.53 0.14
N ARG A 691 24.07 5.14 0.67
CA ARG A 691 24.64 5.62 1.93
C ARG A 691 26.13 5.90 1.76
N VAL A 692 26.57 7.13 2.01
CA VAL A 692 27.98 7.54 1.95
C VAL A 692 28.48 7.81 3.36
N PHE A 693 29.54 7.12 3.75
CA PHE A 693 30.19 7.24 5.05
C PHE A 693 31.60 7.82 4.86
N ALA A 694 32.04 8.71 5.74
CA ALA A 694 33.44 9.06 5.88
C ALA A 694 34.17 7.97 6.69
N ILE A 695 35.43 7.70 6.34
CA ILE A 695 36.35 6.87 7.14
C ILE A 695 37.62 7.67 7.44
N LEU A 696 37.96 7.72 8.72
CA LEU A 696 39.18 8.34 9.26
C LEU A 696 39.74 7.40 10.34
N GLU A 697 41.03 7.07 10.26
CA GLU A 697 41.74 6.15 11.18
C GLU A 697 41.01 4.81 11.46
N ASN A 698 40.37 4.23 10.43
CA ASN A 698 39.52 3.03 10.49
C ASN A 698 38.20 3.18 11.30
N LYS A 699 37.92 4.34 11.89
CA LYS A 699 36.56 4.68 12.35
C LYS A 699 35.70 5.09 11.15
N ARG A 700 34.40 4.81 11.23
CA ARG A 700 33.38 5.15 10.21
C ARG A 700 32.39 6.14 10.82
N SER A 701 32.06 7.21 10.09
CA SER A 701 31.04 8.19 10.50
C SER A 701 29.63 7.59 10.54
N ILE A 702 28.64 8.40 10.94
CA ILE A 702 27.25 8.17 10.49
C ILE A 702 27.14 8.44 8.97
N PRO A 703 26.21 7.79 8.24
CA PRO A 703 26.06 8.01 6.81
C PRO A 703 25.19 9.24 6.49
N VAL A 704 25.53 9.96 5.43
CA VAL A 704 24.54 10.71 4.65
C VAL A 704 23.91 9.76 3.62
N SER A 705 22.62 9.92 3.33
CA SER A 705 21.87 8.97 2.49
C SER A 705 20.97 9.66 1.46
N ALA A 706 20.72 8.93 0.36
CA ALA A 706 19.85 9.36 -0.73
C ALA A 706 19.07 8.15 -1.27
N ARG A 707 17.91 8.41 -1.89
CA ARG A 707 17.20 7.42 -2.71
C ARG A 707 17.18 7.85 -4.17
N VAL A 708 17.28 6.89 -5.07
CA VAL A 708 17.28 7.13 -6.52
C VAL A 708 16.71 5.91 -7.24
N ALA A 709 15.88 6.14 -8.26
CA ALA A 709 15.46 5.09 -9.18
C ALA A 709 16.25 5.22 -10.48
N THR A 710 16.88 4.13 -10.93
CA THR A 710 17.46 4.03 -12.28
C THR A 710 16.37 4.15 -13.33
N TYR A 711 16.72 4.60 -14.53
CA TYR A 711 15.75 4.70 -15.62
C TYR A 711 15.42 3.33 -16.23
N LEU A 712 14.26 3.24 -16.87
CA LEU A 712 13.94 2.13 -17.76
C LEU A 712 14.75 2.29 -19.07
N PRO A 713 15.26 1.20 -19.66
CA PRO A 713 16.03 1.28 -20.89
C PRO A 713 15.13 1.60 -22.09
N THR A 714 15.72 2.06 -23.19
CA THR A 714 14.97 2.25 -24.44
C THR A 714 14.80 0.90 -25.15
N PRO A 715 13.59 0.55 -25.65
CA PRO A 715 13.42 -0.63 -26.50
C PRO A 715 14.30 -0.60 -27.74
N GLU A 716 14.74 -1.76 -28.22
CA GLU A 716 15.53 -1.88 -29.45
C GLU A 716 14.80 -2.69 -30.55
N GLY A 717 15.38 -2.76 -31.75
CA GLY A 717 14.94 -3.69 -32.80
C GLY A 717 13.66 -3.35 -33.57
N LEU A 718 12.93 -2.27 -33.22
CA LEU A 718 11.63 -1.96 -33.85
C LEU A 718 11.73 -1.87 -35.39
N LYS A 719 11.13 -2.85 -36.07
CA LYS A 719 11.20 -3.09 -37.51
C LYS A 719 9.81 -3.42 -38.08
N PHE A 720 9.58 -3.02 -39.33
CA PHE A 720 8.34 -3.30 -40.05
C PHE A 720 8.41 -4.65 -40.75
N LYS A 721 7.43 -5.50 -40.48
CA LYS A 721 7.39 -6.89 -40.93
C LYS A 721 6.38 -7.07 -42.07
N SER A 722 5.24 -6.39 -41.99
CA SER A 722 4.35 -6.20 -43.14
C SER A 722 3.63 -4.84 -43.09
N ILE A 723 3.55 -4.15 -44.22
CA ILE A 723 2.85 -2.87 -44.39
C ILE A 723 1.84 -3.05 -45.51
N LYS A 724 0.55 -2.83 -45.21
CA LYS A 724 -0.59 -2.99 -46.14
C LYS A 724 -1.34 -1.67 -46.28
N GLU A 725 -2.50 -1.71 -46.91
CA GLU A 725 -3.37 -0.56 -47.14
C GLU A 725 -3.98 -0.05 -45.83
N THR A 726 -4.41 -0.95 -44.94
CA THR A 726 -5.10 -0.58 -43.69
C THR A 726 -4.54 -1.28 -42.44
N SER A 727 -3.31 -1.82 -42.52
CA SER A 727 -2.64 -2.45 -41.37
C SER A 727 -1.13 -2.39 -41.46
N VAL A 728 -0.47 -2.27 -40.31
CA VAL A 728 0.99 -2.36 -40.14
C VAL A 728 1.30 -3.42 -39.08
N GLU A 729 2.18 -4.35 -39.43
CA GLU A 729 2.74 -5.38 -38.55
C GLU A 729 4.19 -5.03 -38.23
N VAL A 730 4.49 -4.96 -36.93
CA VAL A 730 5.81 -4.65 -36.38
C VAL A 730 6.34 -5.80 -35.54
N GLU A 731 7.65 -5.79 -35.35
CA GLU A 731 8.41 -6.69 -34.51
C GLU A 731 9.53 -5.89 -33.84
N TRP A 732 9.96 -6.28 -32.65
CA TRP A 732 11.05 -5.64 -31.91
C TRP A 732 11.83 -6.68 -31.11
N ASP A 733 12.96 -6.29 -30.55
CA ASP A 733 13.86 -7.25 -29.90
C ASP A 733 13.48 -7.44 -28.41
N PRO A 734 13.62 -8.66 -27.85
CA PRO A 734 13.27 -8.95 -26.46
C PRO A 734 14.29 -8.32 -25.49
N LEU A 735 13.82 -7.87 -24.33
CA LEU A 735 14.64 -7.30 -23.26
C LEU A 735 14.68 -8.24 -22.04
N ASP A 736 15.89 -8.52 -21.55
CA ASP A 736 16.14 -9.39 -20.39
C ASP A 736 16.09 -8.62 -19.06
N ILE A 737 15.05 -7.79 -18.89
CA ILE A 737 14.80 -7.01 -17.67
C ILE A 737 13.37 -7.21 -17.16
N ALA A 738 13.16 -7.00 -15.86
CA ALA A 738 11.86 -7.14 -15.23
C ALA A 738 10.97 -5.89 -15.44
N PHE A 739 9.88 -6.06 -16.20
CA PHE A 739 8.80 -5.07 -16.39
C PHE A 739 7.43 -5.75 -16.57
N GLU A 740 6.35 -4.98 -16.66
CA GLU A 740 4.98 -5.49 -16.69
C GLU A 740 4.45 -5.65 -18.13
N THR A 741 4.45 -4.55 -18.88
CA THR A 741 3.88 -4.50 -20.24
C THR A 741 4.75 -3.68 -21.18
N TRP A 742 4.62 -3.96 -22.47
CA TRP A 742 4.97 -3.01 -23.51
C TRP A 742 3.78 -2.10 -23.77
N GLU A 743 4.03 -0.85 -24.12
CA GLU A 743 3.03 0.05 -24.68
C GLU A 743 3.46 0.44 -26.09
N ILE A 744 2.64 0.11 -27.10
CA ILE A 744 2.86 0.53 -28.49
C ILE A 744 1.78 1.52 -28.92
N ILE A 745 2.19 2.60 -29.59
CA ILE A 745 1.31 3.70 -29.98
C ILE A 745 1.48 3.99 -31.47
N PHE A 746 0.37 4.12 -32.19
CA PHE A 746 0.32 4.55 -33.59
C PHE A 746 -0.32 5.95 -33.66
N ARG A 747 0.48 6.97 -34.00
CA ARG A 747 0.06 8.38 -34.18
C ARG A 747 -0.01 8.70 -35.68
N ASN A 748 -1.08 9.34 -36.14
CA ASN A 748 -1.20 9.78 -37.53
C ASN A 748 -0.37 11.07 -37.74
N MET A 749 0.62 11.05 -38.64
CA MET A 749 1.45 12.22 -38.94
C MET A 749 0.73 13.27 -39.79
N ASN A 750 -0.35 12.88 -40.50
CA ASN A 750 -1.08 13.77 -41.42
C ASN A 750 -2.34 14.39 -40.79
N LYS A 751 -2.63 14.08 -39.53
CA LYS A 751 -3.81 14.56 -38.79
C LYS A 751 -3.50 14.64 -37.30
N GLU A 752 -3.25 15.84 -36.80
CA GLU A 752 -2.95 16.07 -35.38
C GLU A 752 -4.17 15.82 -34.47
N ASP A 753 -5.39 15.88 -35.02
CA ASP A 753 -6.66 15.64 -34.31
C ASP A 753 -7.12 14.17 -34.30
N GLU A 754 -6.46 13.25 -35.02
CA GLU A 754 -6.76 11.81 -34.92
C GLU A 754 -5.99 11.20 -33.75
N GLY A 755 -6.71 10.98 -32.64
CA GLY A 755 -6.15 10.49 -31.38
C GLY A 755 -5.31 9.20 -31.51
N GLU A 756 -4.25 9.14 -30.70
CA GLU A 756 -3.23 8.10 -30.80
C GLU A 756 -3.77 6.70 -30.46
N ILE A 757 -3.47 5.71 -31.30
CA ILE A 757 -3.93 4.33 -31.11
C ILE A 757 -2.92 3.61 -30.22
N THR A 758 -3.15 3.65 -28.91
CA THR A 758 -2.34 2.99 -27.88
C THR A 758 -2.79 1.54 -27.65
N LYS A 759 -1.82 0.62 -27.51
CA LYS A 759 -2.05 -0.77 -27.13
C LYS A 759 -1.00 -1.27 -26.14
N SER A 760 -1.46 -1.69 -24.96
CA SER A 760 -0.65 -2.44 -23.99
C SER A 760 -0.62 -3.94 -24.33
N LEU A 761 0.57 -4.54 -24.22
CA LEU A 761 0.91 -5.94 -24.55
C LEU A 761 1.72 -6.57 -23.42
N ARG A 762 1.54 -7.86 -23.14
CA ARG A 762 2.22 -8.52 -21.98
C ARG A 762 3.49 -9.22 -22.43
N ARG A 763 4.49 -9.32 -21.56
CA ARG A 763 5.65 -10.20 -21.81
C ARG A 763 5.18 -11.65 -21.98
N PRO A 764 5.72 -12.44 -22.93
CA PRO A 764 6.87 -12.17 -23.79
C PRO A 764 6.51 -11.74 -25.23
N GLU A 765 5.41 -11.02 -25.46
CA GLU A 765 5.03 -10.57 -26.82
C GLU A 765 6.08 -9.58 -27.39
N THR A 766 6.59 -9.84 -28.60
CA THR A 766 7.58 -9.01 -29.32
C THR A 766 7.15 -8.61 -30.73
N THR A 767 5.87 -8.80 -31.07
CA THR A 767 5.30 -8.47 -32.38
C THR A 767 3.83 -8.10 -32.25
N TYR A 768 3.37 -7.15 -33.06
CA TYR A 768 1.99 -6.67 -33.04
C TYR A 768 1.54 -6.24 -34.44
N GLN A 769 0.26 -6.45 -34.76
CA GLN A 769 -0.37 -5.94 -35.98
C GLN A 769 -1.50 -4.98 -35.64
N GLN A 770 -1.30 -3.70 -35.95
CA GLN A 770 -2.37 -2.71 -35.92
C GLN A 770 -3.19 -2.78 -37.20
N THR A 771 -4.51 -2.77 -37.08
CA THR A 771 -5.47 -2.76 -38.20
C THR A 771 -6.37 -1.52 -38.13
N GLY A 772 -7.11 -1.23 -39.20
CA GLY A 772 -7.99 -0.05 -39.27
C GLY A 772 -7.26 1.27 -39.54
N LEU A 773 -5.98 1.22 -39.93
CA LEU A 773 -5.22 2.40 -40.35
C LEU A 773 -5.76 2.95 -41.69
N ALA A 774 -5.62 4.26 -41.90
CA ALA A 774 -6.05 4.89 -43.14
C ALA A 774 -5.04 4.63 -44.29
N PRO A 775 -5.49 4.35 -45.54
CA PRO A 775 -4.59 4.05 -46.65
C PRO A 775 -3.88 5.29 -47.22
N GLY A 776 -2.60 5.14 -47.52
CA GLY A 776 -1.76 6.18 -48.10
C GLY A 776 -1.35 7.29 -47.13
N GLN A 777 -1.40 7.03 -45.83
CA GLN A 777 -1.09 7.99 -44.77
C GLN A 777 0.14 7.54 -43.97
N GLU A 778 0.88 8.52 -43.48
CA GLU A 778 2.08 8.33 -42.68
C GLU A 778 1.72 8.24 -41.19
N TYR A 779 2.32 7.28 -40.51
CA TYR A 779 2.13 6.99 -39.09
C TYR A 779 3.49 6.93 -38.37
N GLU A 780 3.57 7.55 -37.20
CA GLU A 780 4.64 7.33 -36.24
C GLU A 780 4.23 6.20 -35.29
N ILE A 781 5.08 5.18 -35.20
CA ILE A 781 4.97 4.07 -34.24
C ILE A 781 5.96 4.35 -33.12
N SER A 782 5.47 4.46 -31.88
CA SER A 782 6.28 4.57 -30.67
C SER A 782 6.13 3.31 -29.83
N LEU A 783 7.23 2.70 -29.40
CA LEU A 783 7.27 1.53 -28.51
C LEU A 783 7.93 1.91 -27.18
N HIS A 784 7.28 1.60 -26.07
CA HIS A 784 7.71 1.91 -24.70
C HIS A 784 7.62 0.68 -23.78
N ILE A 785 8.33 0.75 -22.66
CA ILE A 785 8.26 -0.18 -21.53
C ILE A 785 7.39 0.42 -20.43
N VAL A 786 6.59 -0.37 -19.72
CA VAL A 786 5.86 0.06 -18.51
C VAL A 786 6.16 -0.86 -17.33
N LYS A 787 6.48 -0.26 -16.18
CA LYS A 787 6.82 -0.90 -14.89
C LYS A 787 6.41 0.04 -13.75
N ASN A 788 5.71 -0.46 -12.73
CA ASN A 788 5.19 0.31 -11.59
C ASN A 788 4.40 1.57 -12.03
N ASN A 789 3.56 1.45 -13.06
CA ASN A 789 2.88 2.56 -13.76
C ASN A 789 3.80 3.64 -14.39
N THR A 790 5.12 3.53 -14.30
CA THR A 790 6.07 4.42 -14.98
C THR A 790 6.34 3.94 -16.41
N ARG A 791 6.31 4.86 -17.37
CA ARG A 791 6.58 4.63 -18.79
C ARG A 791 8.01 5.02 -19.13
N GLY A 792 8.77 4.08 -19.67
CA GLY A 792 10.16 4.28 -20.09
C GLY A 792 10.30 5.10 -21.39
N PRO A 793 11.55 5.43 -21.78
CA PRO A 793 11.85 6.08 -23.05
C PRO A 793 11.35 5.26 -24.25
N GLY A 794 11.05 5.95 -25.35
CA GLY A 794 10.34 5.37 -26.50
C GLY A 794 11.20 5.21 -27.73
N LEU A 795 11.22 4.02 -28.32
CA LEU A 795 11.75 3.81 -29.67
C LEU A 795 10.71 4.18 -30.72
N LYS A 796 11.07 5.12 -31.60
CA LYS A 796 10.18 5.66 -32.64
C LYS A 796 10.56 5.20 -34.05
N ARG A 797 9.56 4.85 -34.86
CA ARG A 797 9.70 4.53 -36.29
C ARG A 797 8.51 5.08 -37.09
N VAL A 798 8.78 5.74 -38.21
CA VAL A 798 7.74 6.27 -39.12
C VAL A 798 7.56 5.34 -40.33
N THR A 799 6.33 5.18 -40.81
CA THR A 799 6.02 4.45 -42.05
C THR A 799 4.76 4.98 -42.73
N THR A 800 4.60 4.70 -44.02
CA THR A 800 3.40 5.07 -44.81
C THR A 800 2.63 3.82 -45.24
N THR A 801 1.32 3.79 -44.96
CA THR A 801 0.42 2.72 -45.43
C THR A 801 0.26 2.73 -46.95
N ARG A 802 -0.05 1.58 -47.55
CA ARG A 802 -0.26 1.50 -49.01
C ARG A 802 -1.52 2.27 -49.43
N LYS A 803 -1.50 2.87 -50.63
CA LYS A 803 -2.69 3.45 -51.26
C LYS A 803 -3.51 2.36 -51.92
N TYR A 804 -4.85 2.44 -51.86
CA TYR A 804 -5.71 1.53 -52.60
C TYR A 804 -5.42 1.61 -54.10
N HIS A 805 -5.04 0.48 -54.71
CA HIS A 805 -4.80 0.39 -56.14
C HIS A 805 -6.13 0.12 -56.87
N PHE A 806 -6.87 1.19 -57.16
CA PHE A 806 -8.13 1.14 -57.91
C PHE A 806 -7.90 0.79 -59.40
N ASN A 807 -7.73 -0.50 -59.69
CA ASN A 807 -7.75 -1.04 -61.05
C ASN A 807 -9.18 -1.04 -61.61
N ALA A 808 -9.62 0.13 -62.07
CA ALA A 808 -10.96 0.37 -62.62
C ALA A 808 -11.37 -0.56 -63.79
N VAL A 809 -10.40 -1.24 -64.41
CA VAL A 809 -10.59 -2.16 -65.54
C VAL A 809 -11.38 -3.42 -65.13
N ASP A 810 -11.08 -4.05 -63.98
CA ASP A 810 -11.67 -5.35 -63.62
C ASP A 810 -13.14 -5.24 -63.17
N THR A 811 -13.51 -4.11 -62.56
CA THR A 811 -14.89 -3.85 -62.11
C THR A 811 -15.85 -3.63 -63.29
N MET A 812 -15.40 -2.96 -64.37
CA MET A 812 -16.25 -2.78 -65.57
C MET A 812 -16.55 -4.10 -66.28
N ILE A 813 -15.56 -5.01 -66.38
CA ILE A 813 -15.70 -6.26 -67.14
C ILE A 813 -16.76 -7.20 -66.53
N LYS A 814 -17.00 -7.13 -65.22
CA LYS A 814 -18.00 -7.95 -64.51
C LYS A 814 -19.43 -7.40 -64.60
N LEU A 815 -19.63 -6.12 -64.93
CA LEU A 815 -20.96 -5.48 -64.92
C LEU A 815 -21.70 -5.50 -66.27
N ILE A 816 -21.02 -5.83 -67.38
CA ILE A 816 -21.57 -5.66 -68.75
C ILE A 816 -22.13 -6.96 -69.35
N LYS A 817 -21.87 -8.13 -68.75
CA LYS A 817 -22.11 -9.44 -69.40
C LYS A 817 -23.54 -10.02 -69.49
N PRO A 818 -24.61 -9.52 -68.82
CA PRO A 818 -25.94 -10.12 -68.91
C PRO A 818 -27.02 -9.29 -69.65
N TYR A 819 -26.66 -8.40 -70.59
CA TYR A 819 -27.64 -7.48 -71.24
C TYR A 819 -27.53 -7.33 -72.78
N VAL A 820 -27.23 -8.41 -73.52
CA VAL A 820 -27.44 -8.43 -74.99
C VAL A 820 -27.99 -9.78 -75.45
N HIS A 821 -29.32 -9.90 -75.57
CA HIS A 821 -30.03 -10.75 -76.54
C HIS A 821 -31.54 -10.42 -76.54
N ILE A 822 -32.25 -10.81 -77.61
CA ILE A 822 -33.71 -10.70 -77.83
C ILE A 822 -34.24 -9.27 -78.10
N LEU A 823 -34.36 -8.90 -79.39
CA LEU A 823 -35.63 -8.67 -80.12
C LEU A 823 -35.34 -8.41 -81.63
N PRO A 824 -36.33 -8.51 -82.56
CA PRO A 824 -36.03 -8.83 -83.97
C PRO A 824 -36.50 -7.83 -85.06
N SER A 825 -35.93 -8.03 -86.27
CA SER A 825 -36.54 -7.86 -87.61
C SER A 825 -36.90 -6.48 -88.19
N SER A 826 -36.85 -6.41 -89.54
CA SER A 826 -37.18 -5.32 -90.48
C SER A 826 -36.41 -3.99 -90.36
N GLU A 827 -36.08 -3.26 -91.45
CA GLU A 827 -35.95 -3.60 -92.89
C GLU A 827 -34.89 -2.65 -93.52
N PRO A 828 -34.29 -2.98 -94.69
CA PRO A 828 -33.22 -2.16 -95.29
C PRO A 828 -33.74 -1.17 -96.35
N ILE A 829 -33.05 -0.03 -96.54
CA ILE A 829 -33.04 0.72 -97.81
C ILE A 829 -31.74 1.53 -97.98
N HIS A 830 -31.29 1.61 -99.23
CA HIS A 830 -30.05 2.20 -99.74
C HIS A 830 -29.78 3.67 -99.37
N ARG A 831 -28.48 4.00 -99.16
CA ARG A 831 -27.67 4.51 -100.28
C ARG A 831 -26.19 4.17 -100.20
#